data_AF-A0A3L7U850-F1
#
_entry.id   AF-A0A3L7U850-F1
#
_cell.length_a   1.000
_cell.length_b   1.000
_cell.length_c   1.000
_cell.angle_alpha   90.00
_cell.angle_beta   90.00
_cell.angle_gamma   90.00
#
_symmetry.space_group_name_H-M   'P 1'
#
loop_
_entity.id
_entity.type
_entity.pdbx_description
1 polymer ?
#
loop_
_entity_poly.entity_id
_entity_poly.type
_entity_poly.pdbx_seq_one_letter_code
_entity_poly.pdbx_strand_id
1 'polypeptide(L)'
;MKGRPNADAAARSRGVCTACPMLCDDIVVLPLAVATKGSTAKESGPANVSQSSRVENACEHGQAAFDTAQQSALTDAPDAWEHGRPMASEPAIARAAEALAGAKRVLVTGLRAATLEAIAMACDIAESLGAAVDAGLAESSRAAGPTIARVGEVTAAWEELRDRADLVVFWFCDPTATHPRFLERFVAPAQARTFAIGPFAVLPSSASHRHLPMARGVAVEAARLVHANVLGHAPLSHSLSQVCASLHELHDAIAAATCVAIITADAADPVGLEAWSMVHLVRAIAHSKPAFQIPLGDGINACGGNVAGVAAHCTWRYGAAGGISKADRTGSTFLPGEAAAEQLIQRGEIDCVLAVGPLSETLEHAIAAKKEAIAVVRVSDACTSTGIWPPTIQIRCASMMLAVSGTMLREDGRRIPVTHQIDSLSVPSMDTVLTALRDCLHRFADAATPRSPAWSGGGRTASPQPPILSPETMLGMHAPYVVVGGTIHDPANGRDGIVDDIWIQGGRIIAKPIDASRFNRIDATGLVVMPGGVDLHSHIAGPKVNAGRRISPQLSRSRPAAVPTIHSTGALYASLGYTTVFDAAIATGAASAAHMELGDLPILDKGIYLLAADDAAVLSALAARDDRAVERLLSQSIGSGGGWAVKVANPGGPAFWKHGRRGDHHDLDASLPNESLTPRHILSRLALAVQAIGLPHPLHVHTANLGLPGNWRTMLETMRTFDGIPAHLAHVQFHSYTGGQLDPDTFGSGVAPLVEWFNAHDELSLDVGQVLFGSTVAMTGDSAAAEHVAHATGVPWMSHDLSLEGGCGVLPIAYRERSLVHAWQWAIGLEWFLTASDPWRIALSTDHPNGAHFTAYPLLMRLLGDEAFRREAFARIHPTVRKRSPLAGIRREYSLQELCIITRAAPARIAGLPHKGHLGVGADADIAIYRPNGDLSQMFAMPARVYKAGVLVSEGGDVRATPRGRTLAVTLDRE
;
A
#
# COMPACT_ATOMS: atom_id res chain seq x y z
N MET A 1 45.18 -2.12 -31.78
CA MET A 1 45.75 -0.99 -31.02
C MET A 1 44.99 -0.87 -29.72
N LYS A 2 45.67 -1.05 -28.58
CA LYS A 2 45.08 -0.98 -27.24
C LYS A 2 44.86 0.50 -26.88
N GLY A 3 43.60 0.94 -26.82
CA GLY A 3 43.24 2.24 -26.29
C GLY A 3 43.52 2.28 -24.79
N ARG A 4 44.28 3.29 -24.35
CA ARG A 4 44.46 3.59 -22.92
C ARG A 4 43.07 3.93 -22.33
N PRO A 5 42.68 3.39 -21.17
CA PRO A 5 41.50 3.88 -20.48
C PRO A 5 41.72 5.35 -20.12
N ASN A 6 40.71 6.16 -20.42
CA ASN A 6 40.72 7.60 -20.21
C ASN A 6 40.84 7.87 -18.69
N ALA A 7 41.89 8.56 -18.26
CA ALA A 7 42.16 8.88 -16.86
C ALA A 7 41.19 9.94 -16.27
N ASP A 8 40.29 10.49 -17.10
CA ASP A 8 39.20 11.40 -16.69
C ASP A 8 37.95 10.68 -16.15
N ALA A 9 37.95 9.34 -16.09
CA ALA A 9 36.90 8.55 -15.44
C ALA A 9 37.12 8.42 -13.91
N ALA A 10 37.67 9.45 -13.27
CA ALA A 10 37.75 9.53 -11.81
C ALA A 10 36.32 9.74 -11.25
N ALA A 11 35.66 8.62 -10.96
CA ALA A 11 34.50 8.40 -10.09
C ALA A 11 33.45 9.53 -10.01
N ARG A 12 32.63 9.70 -11.06
CA ARG A 12 31.34 10.38 -10.92
C ARG A 12 30.40 9.46 -10.12
N SER A 13 29.92 9.89 -8.95
CA SER A 13 28.91 9.13 -8.20
C SER A 13 27.51 9.73 -8.46
N ARG A 14 26.51 8.85 -8.65
CA ARG A 14 25.11 9.27 -8.74
C ARG A 14 24.55 9.42 -7.33
N GLY A 15 24.01 10.59 -7.02
CA GLY A 15 23.40 10.91 -5.74
C GLY A 15 21.89 11.16 -5.84
N VAL A 16 21.25 11.27 -4.68
CA VAL A 16 19.86 11.72 -4.54
C VAL A 16 19.85 12.97 -3.66
N CYS A 17 19.21 14.04 -4.12
CA CYS A 17 19.00 15.23 -3.30
C CYS A 17 17.81 15.03 -2.35
N THR A 18 18.04 14.92 -1.05
CA THR A 18 17.00 14.70 -0.02
C THR A 18 16.47 16.00 0.62
N ALA A 19 16.87 17.17 0.09
CA ALA A 19 16.56 18.48 0.66
C ALA A 19 15.08 18.87 0.58
N CYS A 20 14.33 18.30 -0.37
CA CYS A 20 12.90 18.52 -0.49
C CYS A 20 12.19 17.29 -1.08
N PRO A 21 10.84 17.24 -1.04
CA PRO A 21 10.04 16.11 -1.52
C PRO A 21 10.19 15.75 -3.00
N MET A 22 10.95 16.53 -3.79
CA MET A 22 11.28 16.19 -5.17
C MET A 22 12.20 14.98 -5.31
N LEU A 23 13.06 14.72 -4.31
CA LEU A 23 14.03 13.62 -4.31
C LEU A 23 14.76 13.44 -5.66
N CYS A 24 15.38 14.51 -6.17
CA CYS A 24 16.03 14.48 -7.49
C CYS A 24 17.12 13.41 -7.51
N ASP A 25 17.01 12.45 -8.42
CA ASP A 25 17.81 11.23 -8.54
C ASP A 25 18.80 11.23 -9.72
N ASP A 26 18.91 12.36 -10.41
CA ASP A 26 19.83 12.65 -11.51
C ASP A 26 21.05 13.47 -11.06
N ILE A 27 21.26 13.58 -9.75
CA ILE A 27 22.34 14.36 -9.16
C ILE A 27 23.67 13.65 -9.42
N VAL A 28 24.67 14.42 -9.85
CA VAL A 28 26.03 13.92 -10.03
C VAL A 28 26.94 14.65 -9.07
N VAL A 29 27.54 13.90 -8.15
CA VAL A 29 28.50 14.41 -7.17
C VAL A 29 29.90 14.22 -7.74
N LEU A 30 30.64 15.33 -7.90
CA LEU A 30 32.01 15.29 -8.39
C LEU A 30 33.00 15.13 -7.22
N PRO A 31 34.09 14.36 -7.39
CA PRO A 31 35.14 14.24 -6.38
C PRO A 31 35.76 15.59 -6.06
N LEU A 32 36.11 15.81 -4.79
CA LEU A 32 36.92 16.95 -4.36
C LEU A 32 38.25 16.96 -5.13
N ALA A 33 38.53 18.05 -5.84
CA ALA A 33 39.85 18.27 -6.41
C ALA A 33 40.85 18.47 -5.25
N VAL A 34 41.63 17.45 -4.92
CA VAL A 34 42.79 17.60 -4.04
C VAL A 34 43.77 18.51 -4.77
N ALA A 35 43.86 19.77 -4.35
CA ALA A 35 44.92 20.66 -4.80
C ALA A 35 46.26 20.03 -4.43
N THR A 36 46.92 19.39 -5.39
CA THR A 36 48.31 18.98 -5.24
C THR A 36 49.11 20.26 -5.07
N LYS A 37 49.76 20.41 -3.90
CA LYS A 37 50.70 21.50 -3.63
C LYS A 37 51.85 21.41 -4.63
N GLY A 38 51.70 22.08 -5.77
CA GLY A 38 52.82 22.53 -6.58
C GLY A 38 53.61 23.53 -5.75
N SER A 39 54.86 23.20 -5.49
CA SER A 39 55.80 24.01 -4.72
C SER A 39 55.89 25.45 -5.23
N THR A 40 56.12 26.36 -4.28
CA THR A 40 56.61 27.75 -4.38
C THR A 40 55.57 28.88 -4.35
N ALA A 41 55.18 29.28 -3.14
CA ALA A 41 55.23 30.68 -2.68
C ALA A 41 54.91 30.72 -1.17
N LYS A 42 55.74 31.41 -0.39
CA LYS A 42 55.48 31.78 0.99
C LYS A 42 54.38 32.84 1.01
N GLU A 43 53.27 32.58 1.67
CA GLU A 43 52.46 33.63 2.31
C GLU A 43 51.60 33.00 3.42
N SER A 44 51.80 33.49 4.63
CA SER A 44 51.17 33.05 5.88
C SER A 44 49.92 33.90 6.14
N GLY A 45 48.75 33.29 5.99
CA GLY A 45 47.45 33.75 6.49
C GLY A 45 46.53 32.53 6.67
N PRO A 46 45.52 32.56 7.56
CA PRO A 46 44.62 31.43 7.74
C PRO A 46 43.81 31.26 6.46
N ALA A 47 44.13 30.23 5.68
CA ALA A 47 43.44 29.91 4.45
C ALA A 47 42.09 29.27 4.79
N ASN A 48 41.04 30.09 4.85
CA ASN A 48 39.65 29.64 4.79
C ASN A 48 39.35 29.23 3.34
N VAL A 49 39.88 28.08 2.89
CA VAL A 49 39.50 27.51 1.59
C VAL A 49 38.16 26.81 1.80
N SER A 50 37.06 27.46 1.42
CA SER A 50 35.75 26.80 1.30
C SER A 50 35.86 25.75 0.19
N GLN A 51 36.14 24.51 0.56
CA GLN A 51 36.16 23.38 -0.36
C GLN A 51 34.72 22.96 -0.68
N SER A 52 34.05 23.64 -1.61
CA SER A 52 32.76 23.17 -2.11
C SER A 52 32.96 22.02 -3.10
N SER A 53 32.22 20.93 -2.90
CA SER A 53 32.07 19.92 -3.96
C SER A 53 31.16 20.50 -5.03
N ARG A 54 31.58 20.41 -6.30
CA ARG A 54 30.73 20.82 -7.41
C ARG A 54 29.68 19.73 -7.63
N VAL A 55 28.41 20.04 -7.37
CA VAL A 55 27.30 19.12 -7.60
C VAL A 55 26.58 19.52 -8.88
N GLU A 56 26.58 18.63 -9.88
CA GLU A 56 25.85 18.87 -11.12
C GLU A 56 24.37 18.48 -10.95
N ASN A 57 23.49 19.20 -11.66
CA ASN A 57 22.03 19.05 -11.60
C ASN A 57 21.40 19.38 -10.24
N ALA A 58 22.13 19.97 -9.29
CA ALA A 58 21.54 20.54 -8.08
C ALA A 58 20.95 21.94 -8.37
N CYS A 59 19.78 22.24 -7.80
CA CYS A 59 19.33 23.63 -7.68
C CYS A 59 20.10 24.32 -6.54
N GLU A 60 19.96 25.64 -6.40
CA GLU A 60 20.62 26.42 -5.34
C GLU A 60 20.39 25.85 -3.93
N HIS A 61 19.15 25.48 -3.61
CA HIS A 61 18.80 24.83 -2.34
C HIS A 61 19.47 23.46 -2.16
N GLY A 62 19.52 22.67 -3.24
CA GLY A 62 20.20 21.38 -3.24
C GLY A 62 21.70 21.54 -3.01
N GLN A 63 22.34 22.48 -3.70
CA GLN A 63 23.77 22.77 -3.54
C GLN A 63 24.07 23.21 -2.10
N ALA A 64 23.27 24.12 -1.53
CA ALA A 64 23.42 24.55 -0.15
C ALA A 64 23.26 23.39 0.86
N ALA A 65 22.32 22.47 0.60
CA ALA A 65 22.13 21.29 1.42
C ALA A 65 23.32 20.31 1.33
N PHE A 66 23.89 20.10 0.14
CA PHE A 66 25.13 19.33 -0.04
C PHE A 66 26.31 19.97 0.68
N ASP A 67 26.50 21.28 0.54
CA ASP A 67 27.57 22.01 1.21
C ASP A 67 27.45 21.89 2.74
N THR A 68 26.23 22.01 3.28
CA THR A 68 25.93 21.84 4.71
C THR A 68 26.21 20.42 5.18
N ALA A 69 25.76 19.41 4.42
CA ALA A 69 25.99 18.01 4.73
C ALA A 69 27.48 17.66 4.72
N GLN A 70 28.24 18.19 3.75
CA GLN A 70 29.67 17.99 3.64
C GLN A 70 30.40 18.68 4.81
N GLN A 71 30.02 19.91 5.16
CA GLN A 71 30.59 20.59 6.31
C GLN A 71 30.31 19.81 7.61
N SER A 72 29.09 19.32 7.80
CA SER A 72 28.74 18.46 8.94
C SER A 72 29.61 17.20 8.97
N ALA A 73 29.76 16.51 7.84
CA ALA A 73 30.55 15.28 7.74
C ALA A 73 32.05 15.49 8.04
N LEU A 74 32.59 16.66 7.70
CA LEU A 74 34.01 17.01 7.92
C LEU A 74 34.30 17.59 9.31
N THR A 75 33.28 17.87 10.12
CA THR A 75 33.45 18.49 11.45
C THR A 75 33.68 17.44 12.53
N ASP A 76 34.74 17.60 13.33
CA ASP A 76 35.03 16.87 14.58
C ASP A 76 34.07 17.26 15.73
N ALA A 77 32.78 17.40 15.44
CA ALA A 77 31.77 17.73 16.44
C ALA A 77 31.47 16.52 17.34
N PRO A 78 31.12 16.75 18.63
CA PRO A 78 30.66 15.70 19.53
C PRO A 78 29.53 14.84 18.96
N ASP A 79 29.41 13.60 19.44
CA ASP A 79 28.33 12.69 19.01
C ASP A 79 26.98 13.01 19.67
N ALA A 80 26.99 13.69 20.82
CA ALA A 80 25.78 14.05 21.54
C ALA A 80 25.96 15.27 22.44
N TRP A 81 24.84 15.84 22.88
CA TRP A 81 24.76 16.95 23.82
C TRP A 81 23.62 16.76 24.82
N GLU A 82 23.83 17.21 26.05
CA GLU A 82 22.79 17.37 27.06
C GLU A 82 22.77 18.84 27.51
N HIS A 83 21.64 19.51 27.31
CA HIS A 83 21.49 20.96 27.56
C HIS A 83 22.59 21.80 26.89
N GLY A 84 23.00 21.41 25.67
CA GLY A 84 24.07 22.06 24.91
C GLY A 84 25.49 21.74 25.37
N ARG A 85 25.68 20.88 26.40
CA ARG A 85 26.99 20.41 26.84
C ARG A 85 27.36 19.13 26.10
N PRO A 86 28.54 19.05 25.45
CA PRO A 86 29.00 17.84 24.78
C PRO A 86 29.04 16.62 25.71
N MET A 87 28.64 15.47 25.19
CA MET A 87 28.76 14.17 25.86
C MET A 87 28.92 13.03 24.84
N ALA A 88 29.28 11.84 25.33
CA ALA A 88 29.32 10.65 24.50
C ALA A 88 27.91 10.15 24.14
N SER A 89 27.78 9.46 23.00
CA SER A 89 26.52 8.96 22.46
C SER A 89 25.82 7.94 23.36
N GLU A 90 26.54 6.96 23.90
CA GLU A 90 25.95 5.89 24.72
C GLU A 90 25.26 6.41 26.00
N PRO A 91 25.89 7.27 26.83
CA PRO A 91 25.20 7.89 27.96
C PRO A 91 24.03 8.79 27.53
N ALA A 92 24.12 9.45 26.37
CA ALA A 92 23.04 10.28 25.85
C ALA A 92 21.82 9.44 25.46
N ILE A 93 22.03 8.28 24.83
CA ILE A 93 20.97 7.32 24.51
C ILE A 93 20.30 6.82 25.79
N ALA A 94 21.07 6.49 26.83
CA ALA A 94 20.51 6.05 28.11
C ALA A 94 19.66 7.15 28.77
N ARG A 95 20.15 8.40 28.75
CA ARG A 95 19.43 9.57 29.28
C ARG A 95 18.16 9.88 28.48
N ALA A 96 18.22 9.73 27.15
CA ALA A 96 17.06 9.87 26.28
C ALA A 96 16.00 8.81 26.57
N ALA A 97 16.41 7.54 26.73
CA ALA A 97 15.51 6.46 27.11
C ALA A 97 14.84 6.73 28.46
N GLU A 98 15.60 7.21 29.45
CA GLU A 98 15.03 7.56 30.77
C GLU A 98 14.02 8.71 30.67
N ALA A 99 14.32 9.76 29.90
CA ALA A 99 13.40 10.88 29.69
C ALA A 99 12.10 10.44 28.99
N LEU A 100 12.19 9.55 28.00
CA LEU A 100 11.03 9.01 27.29
C LEU A 100 10.21 8.07 28.17
N ALA A 101 10.86 7.16 28.92
CA ALA A 101 10.17 6.22 29.80
C ALA A 101 9.52 6.89 31.02
N GLY A 102 10.11 7.99 31.51
CA GLY A 102 9.57 8.77 32.63
C GLY A 102 8.46 9.76 32.25
N ALA A 103 8.21 9.98 30.96
CA ALA A 103 7.21 10.92 30.47
C ALA A 103 5.78 10.36 30.62
N LYS A 104 4.81 11.24 30.90
CA LYS A 104 3.40 10.86 30.96
C LYS A 104 2.80 10.72 29.57
N ARG A 105 3.23 11.57 28.63
CA ARG A 105 2.75 11.54 27.25
C ARG A 105 3.81 12.03 26.28
N VAL A 106 4.34 11.07 25.53
CA VAL A 106 5.34 11.30 24.48
C VAL A 106 4.65 11.66 23.16
N LEU A 107 5.24 12.61 22.42
CA LEU A 107 4.97 12.87 21.01
C LEU A 107 6.18 12.48 20.17
N VAL A 108 5.98 11.66 19.13
CA VAL A 108 6.98 11.36 18.11
C VAL A 108 6.67 12.17 16.84
N THR A 109 7.63 12.97 16.37
CA THR A 109 7.48 13.84 15.19
C THR A 109 8.84 14.18 14.57
N GLY A 110 8.89 15.06 13.54
CA GLY A 110 10.11 15.41 12.80
C GLY A 110 10.49 14.44 11.66
N LEU A 111 9.70 13.37 11.50
CA LEU A 111 9.98 12.18 10.68
C LEU A 111 10.22 12.40 9.17
N ARG A 112 9.98 13.62 8.66
CA ARG A 112 10.00 13.92 7.22
C ARG A 112 11.40 13.88 6.62
N ALA A 113 12.45 14.00 7.43
CA ALA A 113 13.84 13.90 6.97
C ALA A 113 14.44 12.50 7.18
N ALA A 114 13.65 11.51 7.61
CA ALA A 114 14.13 10.16 7.90
C ALA A 114 13.85 9.20 6.73
N THR A 115 14.68 8.17 6.56
CA THR A 115 14.36 7.05 5.65
C THR A 115 13.21 6.21 6.21
N LEU A 116 12.56 5.40 5.37
CA LEU A 116 11.50 4.50 5.83
C LEU A 116 11.96 3.52 6.91
N GLU A 117 13.22 3.11 6.88
CA GLU A 117 13.84 2.25 7.89
C GLU A 117 13.93 2.96 9.25
N ALA A 118 14.35 4.23 9.27
CA ALA A 118 14.37 5.04 10.48
C ALA A 118 12.96 5.39 10.99
N ILE A 119 12.01 5.66 10.08
CA ILE A 119 10.60 5.89 10.42
C ILE A 119 10.02 4.65 11.09
N ALA A 120 10.26 3.45 10.55
CA ALA A 120 9.81 2.19 11.15
C ALA A 120 10.31 2.04 12.59
N MET A 121 11.59 2.34 12.82
CA MET A 121 12.17 2.28 14.16
C MET A 121 11.58 3.32 15.13
N ALA A 122 11.30 4.53 14.65
CA ALA A 122 10.62 5.55 15.43
C ALA A 122 9.18 5.14 15.79
N CYS A 123 8.48 4.49 14.87
CA CYS A 123 7.16 3.90 15.08
C CYS A 123 7.19 2.75 16.10
N ASP A 124 8.21 1.88 16.08
CA ASP A 124 8.41 0.86 17.10
C ASP A 124 8.58 1.48 18.51
N ILE A 125 9.38 2.56 18.63
CA ILE A 125 9.51 3.31 19.89
C ILE A 125 8.17 3.91 20.31
N ALA A 126 7.44 4.52 19.38
CA ALA A 126 6.14 5.13 19.65
C ALA A 126 5.14 4.10 20.20
N GLU A 127 5.13 2.90 19.64
CA GLU A 127 4.27 1.80 20.07
C GLU A 127 4.62 1.31 21.48
N SER A 128 5.91 1.11 21.77
CA SER A 128 6.37 0.71 23.12
C SER A 128 6.01 1.73 24.20
N LEU A 129 5.93 3.01 23.83
CA LEU A 129 5.57 4.10 24.74
C LEU A 129 4.06 4.43 24.76
N GLY A 130 3.28 3.90 23.80
CA GLY A 130 1.91 4.38 23.55
C GLY A 130 1.86 5.87 23.21
N ALA A 131 2.87 6.38 22.51
CA ALA A 131 3.06 7.79 22.18
C ALA A 131 2.04 8.29 21.15
N ALA A 132 1.79 9.60 21.14
CA ALA A 132 1.18 10.26 19.98
C ALA A 132 2.19 10.31 18.83
N VAL A 133 1.71 10.22 17.59
CA VAL A 133 2.56 10.29 16.39
C VAL A 133 1.98 11.31 15.43
N ASP A 134 2.79 12.26 15.01
CA ASP A 134 2.41 13.20 13.97
C ASP A 134 3.50 13.35 12.92
N ALA A 135 3.14 13.03 11.68
CA ALA A 135 3.96 13.22 10.49
C ALA A 135 4.07 14.72 10.11
N GLY A 136 3.22 15.57 10.69
CA GLY A 136 3.11 16.99 10.36
C GLY A 136 2.39 17.23 9.03
N LEU A 137 1.54 16.30 8.62
CA LEU A 137 0.70 16.36 7.43
C LEU A 137 -0.07 17.68 7.33
N ALA A 138 0.02 18.51 6.28
CA ALA A 138 -0.96 19.58 6.08
C ALA A 138 -2.38 19.01 6.00
N GLU A 139 -2.55 17.86 5.33
CA GLU A 139 -3.82 17.16 5.26
C GLU A 139 -4.29 16.60 6.63
N SER A 140 -3.36 16.25 7.52
CA SER A 140 -3.71 15.78 8.87
C SER A 140 -3.92 16.90 9.88
N SER A 141 -3.57 18.15 9.55
CA SER A 141 -3.77 19.31 10.43
C SER A 141 -5.03 20.13 10.11
N ARG A 142 -5.69 19.89 8.97
CA ARG A 142 -6.92 20.59 8.56
C ARG A 142 -8.15 20.17 9.37
N ALA A 143 -8.96 21.14 9.77
CA ALA A 143 -10.18 20.90 10.55
C ALA A 143 -11.27 20.13 9.77
N ALA A 144 -11.36 20.30 8.44
CA ALA A 144 -12.25 19.47 7.63
C ALA A 144 -11.75 18.01 7.51
N GLY A 145 -10.58 17.67 8.02
CA GLY A 145 -9.97 16.36 7.82
C GLY A 145 -9.61 16.10 6.34
N PRO A 146 -9.24 14.84 6.00
CA PRO A 146 -8.68 14.52 4.69
C PRO A 146 -9.68 14.72 3.56
N THR A 147 -9.25 15.42 2.51
CA THR A 147 -10.08 15.66 1.31
C THR A 147 -10.41 14.35 0.60
N ILE A 148 -9.45 13.41 0.58
CA ILE A 148 -9.64 12.07 0.03
C ILE A 148 -10.85 11.35 0.62
N ALA A 149 -11.08 11.42 1.93
CA ALA A 149 -12.20 10.73 2.58
C ALA A 149 -13.56 11.34 2.24
N ARG A 150 -13.60 12.63 1.90
CA ARG A 150 -14.85 13.38 1.66
C ARG A 150 -15.24 13.42 0.19
N VAL A 151 -14.26 13.57 -0.68
CA VAL A 151 -14.48 13.82 -2.12
C VAL A 151 -13.73 12.82 -2.99
N GLY A 152 -12.64 12.23 -2.50
CA GLY A 152 -11.76 11.38 -3.29
C GLY A 152 -10.58 12.15 -3.87
N GLU A 153 -9.96 11.63 -4.92
CA GLU A 153 -8.76 12.19 -5.52
C GLU A 153 -8.59 11.65 -6.95
N VAL A 154 -8.11 12.44 -7.90
CA VAL A 154 -7.66 11.89 -9.19
C VAL A 154 -6.28 12.45 -9.43
N THR A 155 -5.26 11.61 -9.30
CA THR A 155 -3.84 12.01 -9.35
C THR A 155 -3.07 11.11 -10.29
N ALA A 156 -1.80 11.44 -10.50
CA ALA A 156 -0.88 10.64 -11.28
C ALA A 156 0.55 10.84 -10.81
N ALA A 157 1.43 9.90 -11.19
CA ALA A 157 2.87 10.09 -11.08
C ALA A 157 3.31 11.33 -11.88
N TRP A 158 4.38 12.00 -11.45
CA TRP A 158 4.84 13.22 -12.10
C TRP A 158 5.35 13.01 -13.53
N GLU A 159 5.77 11.80 -13.87
CA GLU A 159 6.10 11.47 -15.26
C GLU A 159 4.86 11.45 -16.16
N GLU A 160 3.65 11.19 -15.65
CA GLU A 160 2.42 11.28 -16.45
C GLU A 160 2.08 12.75 -16.79
N LEU A 161 2.43 13.70 -15.91
CA LEU A 161 2.39 15.14 -16.24
C LEU A 161 3.31 15.44 -17.43
N ARG A 162 4.54 14.93 -17.42
CA ARG A 162 5.53 15.13 -18.49
C ARG A 162 5.09 14.51 -19.81
N ASP A 163 4.54 13.29 -19.74
CA ASP A 163 4.36 12.43 -20.90
C ASP A 163 2.96 12.54 -21.53
N ARG A 164 1.93 12.99 -20.79
CA ARG A 164 0.53 12.99 -21.25
C ARG A 164 -0.15 14.34 -21.28
N ALA A 165 0.19 15.27 -20.38
CA ALA A 165 -0.57 16.50 -20.25
C ALA A 165 -0.29 17.46 -21.42
N ASP A 166 -1.32 17.85 -22.16
CA ASP A 166 -1.23 18.89 -23.20
C ASP A 166 -1.72 20.27 -22.68
N LEU A 167 -2.40 20.29 -21.54
CA LEU A 167 -2.74 21.49 -20.78
C LEU A 167 -2.29 21.34 -19.31
N VAL A 168 -1.47 22.27 -18.84
CA VAL A 168 -1.05 22.37 -17.43
C VAL A 168 -1.57 23.66 -16.81
N VAL A 169 -2.30 23.54 -15.70
CA VAL A 169 -2.87 24.69 -14.98
C VAL A 169 -2.21 24.80 -13.61
N PHE A 170 -1.45 25.87 -13.37
CA PHE A 170 -0.96 26.24 -12.05
C PHE A 170 -2.05 27.00 -11.30
N TRP A 171 -2.62 26.36 -10.28
CA TRP A 171 -3.73 26.91 -9.51
C TRP A 171 -3.25 27.54 -8.20
N PHE A 172 -3.19 28.88 -8.16
CA PHE A 172 -2.80 29.69 -7.01
C PHE A 172 -1.48 29.30 -6.34
N CYS A 173 -0.60 28.64 -7.10
CA CYS A 173 0.65 28.09 -6.66
C CYS A 173 1.82 28.59 -7.53
N ASP A 174 3.01 28.55 -6.94
CA ASP A 174 4.27 28.75 -7.65
C ASP A 174 5.21 27.59 -7.31
N PRO A 175 5.27 26.56 -8.17
CA PRO A 175 6.17 25.43 -7.94
C PRO A 175 7.64 25.83 -7.90
N THR A 176 8.05 26.96 -8.50
CA THR A 176 9.48 27.36 -8.50
C THR A 176 9.96 27.76 -7.11
N ALA A 177 9.05 28.25 -6.26
CA ALA A 177 9.32 28.66 -4.89
C ALA A 177 9.42 27.47 -3.92
N THR A 178 8.71 26.36 -4.19
CA THR A 178 8.65 25.20 -3.28
C THR A 178 9.39 23.98 -3.81
N HIS A 179 9.37 23.78 -5.13
CA HIS A 179 9.94 22.64 -5.86
C HIS A 179 10.80 23.15 -7.03
N PRO A 180 12.02 23.69 -6.78
CA PRO A 180 12.74 24.51 -7.75
C PRO A 180 13.01 23.87 -9.12
N ARG A 181 13.16 22.53 -9.20
CA ARG A 181 13.39 21.79 -10.45
C ARG A 181 12.12 21.19 -11.06
N PHE A 182 10.94 21.46 -10.51
CA PHE A 182 9.69 20.82 -10.93
C PHE A 182 9.35 21.15 -12.37
N LEU A 183 9.40 22.45 -12.73
CA LEU A 183 9.12 22.88 -14.11
C LEU A 183 10.13 22.30 -15.09
N GLU A 184 11.42 22.36 -14.77
CA GLU A 184 12.52 21.82 -15.58
C GLU A 184 12.30 20.33 -15.91
N ARG A 185 11.90 19.53 -14.93
CA ARG A 185 11.81 18.07 -15.06
C ARG A 185 10.49 17.56 -15.64
N PHE A 186 9.38 18.22 -15.32
CA PHE A 186 8.04 17.65 -15.58
C PHE A 186 7.14 18.52 -16.45
N VAL A 187 7.40 19.83 -16.59
CA VAL A 187 6.54 20.73 -17.40
C VAL A 187 7.23 21.14 -18.70
N ALA A 188 8.48 21.59 -18.64
CA ALA A 188 9.21 22.04 -19.82
C ALA A 188 9.35 20.96 -20.91
N PRO A 189 9.62 19.68 -20.58
CA PRO A 189 9.72 18.63 -21.60
C PRO A 189 8.38 18.31 -22.27
N ALA A 190 7.25 18.57 -21.60
CA ALA A 190 5.91 18.25 -22.10
C ALA A 190 5.48 19.14 -23.29
N GLN A 191 6.10 20.32 -23.46
CA GLN A 191 5.68 21.35 -24.44
C GLN A 191 4.19 21.73 -24.36
N ALA A 192 3.56 21.50 -23.20
CA ALA A 192 2.14 21.74 -22.98
C ALA A 192 1.78 23.23 -23.04
N ARG A 193 0.51 23.51 -23.38
CA ARG A 193 -0.05 24.84 -23.11
C ARG A 193 -0.20 24.99 -21.60
N THR A 194 0.16 26.16 -21.08
CA THR A 194 0.18 26.41 -19.63
C THR A 194 -0.65 27.63 -19.25
N PHE A 195 -1.37 27.52 -18.14
CA PHE A 195 -2.08 28.62 -17.50
C PHE A 195 -1.58 28.78 -16.07
N ALA A 196 -1.29 30.01 -15.64
CA ALA A 196 -1.14 30.35 -14.24
C ALA A 196 -2.37 31.16 -13.80
N ILE A 197 -3.05 30.68 -12.76
CA ILE A 197 -4.21 31.34 -12.15
C ILE A 197 -3.81 31.81 -10.76
N GLY A 198 -4.03 33.08 -10.46
CA GLY A 198 -3.71 33.64 -9.14
C GLY A 198 -2.57 34.66 -9.16
N PRO A 199 -1.90 34.89 -8.02
CA PRO A 199 -0.99 36.03 -7.89
C PRO A 199 0.36 35.82 -8.58
N PHE A 200 0.69 34.58 -8.96
CA PHE A 200 2.00 34.22 -9.51
C PHE A 200 1.88 33.98 -11.02
N ALA A 201 2.80 34.54 -11.79
CA ALA A 201 2.88 34.28 -13.23
C ALA A 201 3.47 32.89 -13.52
N VAL A 202 4.33 32.35 -12.64
CA VAL A 202 5.06 31.06 -12.76
C VAL A 202 6.05 31.00 -13.92
N LEU A 203 5.65 31.39 -15.13
CA LEU A 203 6.49 31.43 -16.34
C LEU A 203 6.41 32.81 -17.02
N PRO A 204 7.41 33.17 -17.85
CA PRO A 204 7.31 34.35 -18.71
C PRO A 204 6.16 34.20 -19.72
N SER A 205 5.47 35.31 -20.02
CA SER A 205 4.40 35.35 -21.02
C SER A 205 4.89 34.88 -22.39
N SER A 206 4.15 33.98 -23.03
CA SER A 206 4.47 33.45 -24.36
C SER A 206 3.19 33.01 -25.10
N ALA A 207 3.31 32.48 -26.32
CA ALA A 207 2.16 31.92 -27.03
C ALA A 207 1.59 30.66 -26.33
N SER A 208 2.44 29.90 -25.65
CA SER A 208 2.08 28.68 -24.93
C SER A 208 1.81 28.90 -23.44
N HIS A 209 2.03 30.10 -22.90
CA HIS A 209 1.79 30.43 -21.49
C HIS A 209 0.88 31.64 -21.30
N ARG A 210 -0.14 31.49 -20.46
CA ARG A 210 -1.07 32.56 -20.08
C ARG A 210 -1.12 32.74 -18.57
N HIS A 211 -0.99 33.98 -18.10
CA HIS A 211 -1.21 34.33 -16.70
C HIS A 211 -2.53 35.08 -16.54
N LEU A 212 -3.41 34.56 -15.69
CA LEU A 212 -4.68 35.18 -15.30
C LEU A 212 -4.54 35.66 -13.84
N PRO A 213 -4.16 36.93 -13.62
CA PRO A 213 -3.87 37.45 -12.29
C PRO A 213 -5.14 37.54 -11.44
N MET A 214 -5.11 36.92 -10.26
CA MET A 214 -6.23 36.92 -9.30
C MET A 214 -5.72 36.96 -7.86
N ALA A 215 -6.47 37.62 -6.97
CA ALA A 215 -6.15 37.63 -5.54
C ALA A 215 -6.40 36.25 -4.92
N ARG A 216 -5.52 35.80 -4.01
CA ARG A 216 -5.66 34.47 -3.36
C ARG A 216 -7.01 34.26 -2.68
N GLY A 217 -7.62 35.32 -2.15
CA GLY A 217 -8.92 35.25 -1.47
C GLY A 217 -10.10 34.82 -2.36
N VAL A 218 -9.95 34.75 -3.68
CA VAL A 218 -11.00 34.28 -4.61
C VAL A 218 -10.75 32.88 -5.16
N ALA A 219 -9.75 32.14 -4.65
CA ALA A 219 -9.36 30.84 -5.20
C ALA A 219 -10.50 29.80 -5.16
N VAL A 220 -11.28 29.80 -4.08
CA VAL A 220 -12.42 28.89 -3.90
C VAL A 220 -13.55 29.23 -4.88
N GLU A 221 -13.93 30.51 -4.96
CA GLU A 221 -14.97 30.99 -5.88
C GLU A 221 -14.58 30.73 -7.34
N ALA A 222 -13.33 30.98 -7.71
CA ALA A 222 -12.82 30.70 -9.05
C ALA A 222 -12.92 29.19 -9.38
N ALA A 223 -12.51 28.31 -8.46
CA ALA A 223 -12.58 26.85 -8.69
C ALA A 223 -14.03 26.40 -8.87
N ARG A 224 -14.95 26.95 -8.07
CA ARG A 224 -16.39 26.64 -8.14
C ARG A 224 -17.04 27.17 -9.41
N LEU A 225 -16.64 28.33 -9.92
CA LEU A 225 -17.10 28.86 -11.19
C LEU A 225 -16.64 28.02 -12.37
N VAL A 226 -15.36 27.64 -12.43
CA VAL A 226 -14.86 26.74 -13.49
C VAL A 226 -15.57 25.40 -13.42
N HIS A 227 -15.77 24.86 -12.22
CA HIS A 227 -16.49 23.60 -12.03
C HIS A 227 -17.94 23.69 -12.52
N ALA A 228 -18.65 24.77 -12.19
CA ALA A 228 -20.00 25.01 -12.70
C ALA A 228 -20.05 25.09 -14.24
N ASN A 229 -19.08 25.77 -14.85
CA ASN A 229 -18.97 25.86 -16.32
C ASN A 229 -18.69 24.49 -16.96
N VAL A 230 -17.80 23.69 -16.37
CA VAL A 230 -17.52 22.30 -16.83
C VAL A 230 -18.78 21.43 -16.77
N LEU A 231 -19.65 21.64 -15.78
CA LEU A 231 -20.96 20.97 -15.67
C LEU A 231 -22.06 21.59 -16.55
N GLY A 232 -21.77 22.66 -17.30
CA GLY A 232 -22.74 23.34 -18.14
C GLY A 232 -23.79 24.16 -17.38
N HIS A 233 -23.51 24.57 -16.13
CA HIS A 233 -24.41 25.41 -15.34
C HIS A 233 -24.20 26.91 -15.64
N ALA A 234 -25.29 27.66 -15.73
CA ALA A 234 -25.23 29.12 -15.91
C ALA A 234 -24.78 29.83 -14.61
N PRO A 235 -23.91 30.86 -14.69
CA PRO A 235 -23.46 31.59 -13.50
C PRO A 235 -24.62 32.31 -12.80
N LEU A 236 -24.72 32.14 -11.48
CA LEU A 236 -25.85 32.62 -10.67
C LEU A 236 -25.78 34.10 -10.27
N SER A 237 -24.68 34.84 -10.51
CA SER A 237 -24.58 36.25 -10.08
C SER A 237 -23.74 37.16 -10.98
N HIS A 238 -24.12 38.45 -11.01
CA HIS A 238 -23.38 39.54 -11.65
C HIS A 238 -22.18 40.05 -10.84
N SER A 239 -22.01 39.63 -9.57
CA SER A 239 -21.00 40.18 -8.66
C SER A 239 -19.57 39.67 -8.91
N LEU A 240 -19.39 38.73 -9.83
CA LEU A 240 -18.09 38.14 -10.19
C LEU A 240 -17.76 38.34 -11.68
N SER A 241 -18.36 39.31 -12.37
CA SER A 241 -18.22 39.49 -13.82
C SER A 241 -16.77 39.59 -14.32
N GLN A 242 -15.87 40.25 -13.58
CA GLN A 242 -14.44 40.30 -13.91
C GLN A 242 -13.73 38.94 -13.76
N VAL A 243 -14.04 38.18 -12.71
CA VAL A 243 -13.53 36.82 -12.49
C VAL A 243 -14.04 35.88 -13.59
N CYS A 244 -15.32 36.00 -13.94
CA CYS A 244 -15.94 35.22 -15.02
C CYS A 244 -15.30 35.49 -16.38
N ALA A 245 -15.02 36.76 -16.72
CA ALA A 245 -14.40 37.12 -18.00
C ALA A 245 -13.03 36.46 -18.19
N SER A 246 -12.18 36.50 -17.16
CA SER A 246 -10.84 35.90 -17.20
C SER A 246 -10.88 34.37 -17.27
N LEU A 247 -11.87 33.72 -16.65
CA LEU A 247 -11.96 32.25 -16.58
C LEU A 247 -12.60 31.60 -17.82
N HIS A 248 -13.22 32.35 -18.72
CA HIS A 248 -13.73 31.79 -19.99
C HIS A 248 -12.60 31.21 -20.85
N GLU A 249 -11.46 31.90 -20.95
CA GLU A 249 -10.31 31.40 -21.73
C GLU A 249 -9.78 30.07 -21.16
N LEU A 250 -9.79 29.91 -19.83
CA LEU A 250 -9.41 28.65 -19.18
C LEU A 250 -10.43 27.55 -19.47
N HIS A 251 -11.73 27.85 -19.42
CA HIS A 251 -12.77 26.88 -19.76
C HIS A 251 -12.63 26.37 -21.20
N ASP A 252 -12.41 27.26 -22.16
CA ASP A 252 -12.19 26.90 -23.56
C ASP A 252 -10.93 26.04 -23.73
N ALA A 253 -9.85 26.37 -23.01
CA ALA A 253 -8.63 25.57 -23.01
C ALA A 253 -8.88 24.15 -22.44
N ILE A 254 -9.61 24.04 -21.33
CA ILE A 254 -10.00 22.75 -20.73
C ILE A 254 -10.87 21.95 -21.72
N ALA A 255 -11.80 22.60 -22.41
CA ALA A 255 -12.66 21.96 -23.40
C ALA A 255 -11.86 21.43 -24.61
N ALA A 256 -10.86 22.17 -25.08
CA ALA A 256 -10.01 21.81 -26.22
C ALA A 256 -8.91 20.78 -25.90
N ALA A 257 -8.44 20.71 -24.65
CA ALA A 257 -7.36 19.82 -24.25
C ALA A 257 -7.75 18.33 -24.31
N THR A 258 -6.77 17.48 -24.63
CA THR A 258 -6.90 16.02 -24.58
C THR A 258 -6.59 15.46 -23.19
N CYS A 259 -5.65 16.06 -22.46
CA CYS A 259 -5.29 15.68 -21.11
C CYS A 259 -4.96 16.91 -20.24
N VAL A 260 -5.75 17.11 -19.18
CA VAL A 260 -5.62 18.28 -18.31
C VAL A 260 -4.91 17.91 -17.01
N ALA A 261 -3.77 18.52 -16.74
CA ALA A 261 -3.13 18.45 -15.44
C ALA A 261 -3.32 19.76 -14.66
N ILE A 262 -3.75 19.66 -13.40
CA ILE A 262 -3.88 20.82 -12.51
C ILE A 262 -2.89 20.69 -11.37
N ILE A 263 -1.94 21.62 -11.30
CA ILE A 263 -0.94 21.70 -10.25
C ILE A 263 -1.50 22.59 -9.14
N THR A 264 -1.59 22.06 -7.94
CA THR A 264 -2.02 22.78 -6.74
C THR A 264 -0.91 22.76 -5.72
N ALA A 265 -0.87 23.74 -4.82
CA ALA A 265 -0.05 23.64 -3.63
C ALA A 265 -0.94 23.58 -2.39
N ASP A 266 -0.39 23.11 -1.27
CA ASP A 266 -1.02 23.33 0.03
C ASP A 266 -1.08 24.84 0.30
N ALA A 267 -2.24 25.42 0.00
CA ALA A 267 -2.55 26.77 0.43
C ALA A 267 -2.54 26.81 1.96
N ALA A 268 -2.28 27.99 2.54
CA ALA A 268 -2.48 28.29 3.96
C ALA A 268 -3.99 28.29 4.29
N ASP A 269 -4.64 27.18 4.01
CA ASP A 269 -6.06 26.89 4.14
C ASP A 269 -6.21 25.91 5.32
N PRO A 270 -6.34 26.42 6.55
CA PRO A 270 -6.47 25.60 7.74
C PRO A 270 -7.80 24.82 7.78
N VAL A 271 -8.77 25.24 6.95
CA VAL A 271 -10.09 24.59 6.87
C VAL A 271 -10.06 23.45 5.84
N GLY A 272 -9.44 23.65 4.68
CA GLY A 272 -9.34 22.69 3.58
C GLY A 272 -10.38 22.89 2.45
N LEU A 273 -10.99 24.08 2.34
CA LEU A 273 -12.00 24.41 1.32
C LEU A 273 -11.44 24.56 -0.10
N GLU A 274 -10.20 25.03 -0.26
CA GLU A 274 -9.54 25.16 -1.55
C GLU A 274 -9.26 23.78 -2.14
N ALA A 275 -8.58 22.92 -1.36
CA ALA A 275 -8.35 21.52 -1.74
C ALA A 275 -9.67 20.80 -2.06
N TRP A 276 -10.69 20.99 -1.22
CA TRP A 276 -12.02 20.45 -1.45
C TRP A 276 -12.61 20.90 -2.80
N SER A 277 -12.46 22.18 -3.16
CA SER A 277 -12.97 22.72 -4.42
C SER A 277 -12.20 22.27 -5.65
N MET A 278 -10.87 22.14 -5.54
CA MET A 278 -10.04 21.64 -6.62
C MET A 278 -10.30 20.18 -6.93
N VAL A 279 -10.40 19.32 -5.92
CA VAL A 279 -10.70 17.90 -6.13
C VAL A 279 -12.06 17.72 -6.82
N HIS A 280 -13.07 18.53 -6.47
CA HIS A 280 -14.36 18.50 -7.16
C HIS A 280 -14.24 18.88 -8.64
N LEU A 281 -13.52 19.95 -8.95
CA LEU A 281 -13.28 20.39 -10.33
C LEU A 281 -12.54 19.31 -11.13
N VAL A 282 -11.44 18.78 -10.59
CA VAL A 282 -10.63 17.75 -11.25
C VAL A 282 -11.48 16.52 -11.52
N ARG A 283 -12.26 16.02 -10.54
CA ARG A 283 -13.17 14.89 -10.73
C ARG A 283 -14.20 15.13 -11.83
N ALA A 284 -14.75 16.33 -11.92
CA ALA A 284 -15.72 16.68 -12.96
C ALA A 284 -15.09 16.65 -14.37
N ILE A 285 -13.89 17.22 -14.53
CA ILE A 285 -13.16 17.13 -15.81
C ILE A 285 -12.81 15.67 -16.10
N ALA A 286 -12.27 14.98 -15.09
CA ALA A 286 -11.87 13.59 -15.12
C ALA A 286 -13.03 12.62 -15.32
N HIS A 287 -14.28 13.05 -15.38
CA HIS A 287 -15.40 12.21 -15.83
C HIS A 287 -15.46 12.18 -17.38
N SER A 288 -15.19 13.32 -18.02
CA SER A 288 -15.35 13.50 -19.46
C SER A 288 -14.09 13.21 -20.29
N LYS A 289 -12.91 13.39 -19.70
CA LYS A 289 -11.61 13.23 -20.39
C LYS A 289 -10.49 12.95 -19.39
N PRO A 290 -9.30 12.52 -19.84
CA PRO A 290 -8.14 12.40 -18.98
C PRO A 290 -7.85 13.70 -18.24
N ALA A 291 -7.93 13.68 -16.92
CA ALA A 291 -7.51 14.79 -16.09
C ALA A 291 -7.08 14.31 -14.72
N PHE A 292 -6.07 14.97 -14.16
CA PHE A 292 -5.55 14.66 -12.84
C PHE A 292 -4.96 15.90 -12.16
N GLN A 293 -4.90 15.83 -10.84
CA GLN A 293 -4.27 16.81 -9.98
C GLN A 293 -2.86 16.36 -9.63
N ILE A 294 -1.92 17.30 -9.57
CA ILE A 294 -0.64 17.13 -8.89
C ILE A 294 -0.65 18.03 -7.64
N PRO A 295 -0.96 17.47 -6.46
CA PRO A 295 -0.87 18.20 -5.21
C PRO A 295 0.59 18.29 -4.75
N LEU A 296 1.13 19.49 -4.72
CA LEU A 296 2.44 19.80 -4.15
C LEU A 296 2.28 20.22 -2.69
N GLY A 297 3.08 19.66 -1.81
CA GLY A 297 3.14 20.05 -0.40
C GLY A 297 4.07 21.25 -0.17
N ASP A 298 4.64 21.32 1.02
CA ASP A 298 5.47 22.44 1.48
C ASP A 298 6.83 22.56 0.76
N GLY A 299 7.23 21.56 -0.03
CA GLY A 299 8.47 21.59 -0.79
C GLY A 299 9.71 21.77 0.08
N ILE A 300 10.57 22.74 -0.25
CA ILE A 300 11.74 23.11 0.57
C ILE A 300 11.41 23.50 2.02
N ASN A 301 10.15 23.88 2.31
CA ASN A 301 9.70 24.23 3.65
C ASN A 301 9.22 23.02 4.46
N ALA A 302 9.20 21.81 3.87
CA ALA A 302 8.69 20.61 4.51
C ALA A 302 9.60 20.07 5.64
N CYS A 303 10.77 20.65 5.89
CA CYS A 303 11.76 20.16 6.84
C CYS A 303 12.18 18.69 6.56
N GLY A 304 12.26 18.30 5.29
CA GLY A 304 12.70 16.96 4.86
C GLY A 304 12.05 16.50 3.55
N GLY A 305 12.71 15.56 2.87
CA GLY A 305 12.28 15.05 1.56
C GLY A 305 11.34 13.84 1.57
N ASN A 306 11.06 13.20 2.71
CA ASN A 306 10.33 11.93 2.78
C ASN A 306 8.90 12.06 3.35
N VAL A 307 8.22 13.16 3.01
CA VAL A 307 6.85 13.47 3.42
C VAL A 307 5.86 12.36 3.03
N ALA A 308 5.91 11.90 1.78
CA ALA A 308 5.07 10.80 1.31
C ALA A 308 5.42 9.46 1.99
N GLY A 309 6.69 9.24 2.31
CA GLY A 309 7.14 8.03 2.99
C GLY A 309 6.58 7.89 4.40
N VAL A 310 6.67 8.95 5.22
CA VAL A 310 6.07 8.94 6.57
C VAL A 310 4.55 8.80 6.50
N ALA A 311 3.89 9.50 5.58
CA ALA A 311 2.45 9.38 5.39
C ALA A 311 2.03 7.95 5.06
N ALA A 312 2.73 7.31 4.12
CA ALA A 312 2.47 5.93 3.74
C ALA A 312 2.72 4.97 4.91
N HIS A 313 3.84 5.13 5.63
CA HIS A 313 4.20 4.27 6.75
C HIS A 313 3.18 4.33 7.88
N CYS A 314 2.82 5.54 8.32
CA CYS A 314 1.78 5.71 9.33
C CYS A 314 0.43 5.14 8.85
N THR A 315 0.11 5.25 7.56
CA THR A 315 -1.16 4.75 7.03
C THR A 315 -1.27 3.23 7.12
N TRP A 316 -0.26 2.46 6.70
CA TRP A 316 -0.34 0.99 6.81
C TRP A 316 -0.17 0.50 8.25
N ARG A 317 0.60 1.23 9.06
CA ARG A 317 0.91 0.85 10.44
C ARG A 317 -0.23 1.15 11.41
N TYR A 318 -0.86 2.32 11.28
CA TYR A 318 -1.84 2.85 12.24
C TYR A 318 -3.22 3.12 11.64
N GLY A 319 -3.35 3.08 10.31
CA GLY A 319 -4.60 3.35 9.60
C GLY A 319 -4.80 4.81 9.19
N ALA A 320 -3.80 5.68 9.41
CA ALA A 320 -3.85 7.09 9.02
C ALA A 320 -2.47 7.71 8.76
N ALA A 321 -2.42 8.76 7.94
CA ALA A 321 -1.16 9.39 7.51
C ALA A 321 -0.46 10.27 8.56
N GLY A 322 -1.12 10.58 9.68
CA GLY A 322 -0.64 11.48 10.73
C GLY A 322 -1.76 11.80 11.71
N GLY A 323 -1.54 12.70 12.67
CA GLY A 323 -2.57 13.03 13.69
C GLY A 323 -3.05 11.81 14.47
N ILE A 324 -2.11 10.96 14.90
CA ILE A 324 -2.37 9.72 15.63
C ILE A 324 -2.30 10.02 17.13
N SER A 325 -3.41 9.84 17.84
CA SER A 325 -3.48 10.17 19.27
C SER A 325 -2.66 9.23 20.15
N LYS A 326 -2.57 7.96 19.73
CA LYS A 326 -1.82 6.88 20.38
C LYS A 326 -1.41 5.84 19.34
N ALA A 327 -0.12 5.54 19.26
CA ALA A 327 0.43 4.51 18.39
C ALA A 327 -0.08 3.13 18.80
N ASP A 328 -0.75 2.45 17.88
CA ASP A 328 -1.24 1.09 18.05
C ASP A 328 -1.25 0.39 16.70
N ARG A 329 -0.38 -0.61 16.54
CA ARG A 329 -0.27 -1.38 15.29
C ARG A 329 -1.55 -2.13 14.93
N THR A 330 -2.46 -2.37 15.87
CA THR A 330 -3.76 -2.98 15.59
C THR A 330 -4.79 -2.00 15.00
N GLY A 331 -4.47 -0.71 15.01
CA GLY A 331 -5.30 0.37 14.51
C GLY A 331 -5.40 1.49 15.54
N SER A 332 -5.16 2.72 15.09
CA SER A 332 -5.21 3.90 15.95
C SER A 332 -6.40 4.80 15.63
N THR A 333 -6.77 5.64 16.60
CA THR A 333 -7.73 6.71 16.36
C THR A 333 -7.06 7.85 15.60
N PHE A 334 -7.53 8.07 14.38
CA PHE A 334 -7.16 9.24 13.58
C PHE A 334 -7.97 10.46 14.02
N LEU A 335 -7.28 11.51 14.47
CA LEU A 335 -7.87 12.76 14.96
C LEU A 335 -7.24 13.96 14.22
N PRO A 336 -7.62 14.19 12.94
CA PRO A 336 -7.07 15.29 12.15
C PRO A 336 -7.37 16.65 12.80
N GLY A 337 -6.39 17.55 12.76
CA GLY A 337 -6.43 18.85 13.43
C GLY A 337 -6.33 18.77 14.95
N GLU A 338 -6.94 17.77 15.60
CA GLU A 338 -6.94 17.63 17.06
C GLU A 338 -5.66 17.00 17.63
N ALA A 339 -5.07 16.02 16.94
CA ALA A 339 -3.85 15.33 17.34
C ALA A 339 -2.62 15.76 16.52
N ALA A 340 -2.70 16.90 15.84
CA ALA A 340 -1.53 17.53 15.22
C ALA A 340 -0.52 17.94 16.30
N ALA A 341 0.77 17.82 16.01
CA ALA A 341 1.87 18.06 16.97
C ALA A 341 1.74 19.43 17.66
N GLU A 342 1.54 20.48 16.87
CA GLU A 342 1.41 21.85 17.38
C GLU A 342 0.23 21.99 18.35
N GLN A 343 -0.92 21.40 18.04
CA GLN A 343 -2.13 21.49 18.88
C GLN A 343 -1.96 20.73 20.20
N LEU A 344 -1.39 19.53 20.17
CA LEU A 344 -1.08 18.77 21.38
C LEU A 344 -0.13 19.53 22.31
N ILE A 345 0.90 20.15 21.74
CA ILE A 345 1.84 20.98 22.50
C ILE A 345 1.13 22.21 23.04
N GLN A 346 0.41 22.99 22.21
CA GLN A 346 -0.32 24.20 22.60
C GLN A 346 -1.36 23.96 23.70
N ARG A 347 -2.01 22.79 23.74
CA ARG A 347 -2.93 22.41 24.82
C ARG A 347 -2.24 21.90 26.10
N GLY A 348 -0.92 21.71 26.06
CA GLY A 348 -0.15 21.24 27.22
C GLY A 348 -0.34 19.75 27.50
N GLU A 349 -0.65 18.96 26.46
CA GLU A 349 -0.86 17.52 26.60
C GLU A 349 0.44 16.72 26.55
N ILE A 350 1.54 17.32 26.09
CA ILE A 350 2.83 16.67 25.86
C ILE A 350 3.84 17.17 26.87
N ASP A 351 4.52 16.24 27.56
CA ASP A 351 5.63 16.54 28.47
C ASP A 351 6.99 16.05 27.94
N CYS A 352 7.00 15.25 26.86
CA CYS A 352 8.22 14.84 26.18
C CYS A 352 8.03 14.70 24.65
N VAL A 353 8.99 15.19 23.87
CA VAL A 353 9.01 15.10 22.40
C VAL A 353 10.23 14.28 21.96
N LEU A 354 10.00 13.24 21.16
CA LEU A 354 11.02 12.59 20.34
C LEU A 354 10.98 13.20 18.94
N ALA A 355 11.96 14.03 18.64
CA ALA A 355 12.17 14.65 17.34
C ALA A 355 13.15 13.81 16.51
N VAL A 356 12.65 13.15 15.47
CA VAL A 356 13.42 12.29 14.56
C VAL A 356 13.67 13.04 13.26
N GLY A 357 14.72 13.86 13.23
CA GLY A 357 14.97 14.86 12.19
C GLY A 357 14.68 16.29 12.67
N PRO A 358 14.78 17.29 11.77
CA PRO A 358 14.49 18.68 12.09
C PRO A 358 12.98 18.89 12.32
N LEU A 359 12.66 19.82 13.22
CA LEU A 359 11.28 20.28 13.44
C LEU A 359 11.02 21.56 12.64
N SER A 360 9.75 21.84 12.36
CA SER A 360 9.35 23.12 11.77
C SER A 360 9.53 24.26 12.77
N GLU A 361 9.79 25.47 12.27
CA GLU A 361 9.93 26.68 13.08
C GLU A 361 8.70 26.92 13.97
N THR A 362 7.50 26.69 13.43
CA THR A 362 6.24 26.77 14.18
C THR A 362 6.24 25.83 15.39
N LEU A 363 6.74 24.61 15.22
CA LEU A 363 6.78 23.63 16.30
C LEU A 363 7.87 23.97 17.34
N GLU A 364 9.02 24.44 16.89
CA GLU A 364 10.08 24.96 17.77
C GLU A 364 9.56 26.11 18.65
N HIS A 365 8.86 27.07 18.05
CA HIS A 365 8.22 28.17 18.78
C HIS A 365 7.13 27.67 19.75
N ALA A 366 6.32 26.69 19.34
CA ALA A 366 5.29 26.11 20.20
C ALA A 366 5.89 25.41 21.43
N ILE A 367 7.02 24.72 21.28
CA ILE A 367 7.77 24.11 22.39
C ILE A 367 8.35 25.20 23.30
N ALA A 368 9.02 26.20 22.73
CA ALA A 368 9.67 27.27 23.49
C ALA A 368 8.69 28.16 24.26
N ALA A 369 7.46 28.33 23.75
CA ALA A 369 6.43 29.16 24.39
C ALA A 369 5.81 28.53 25.64
N LYS A 370 6.13 27.28 25.97
CA LYS A 370 5.52 26.54 27.09
C LYS A 370 6.11 26.96 28.43
N LYS A 371 5.23 27.24 29.39
CA LYS A 371 5.60 27.61 30.77
C LYS A 371 6.15 26.42 31.55
N GLU A 372 5.59 25.24 31.31
CA GLU A 372 6.09 23.97 31.86
C GLU A 372 7.16 23.41 30.93
N ALA A 373 8.24 22.88 31.49
CA ALA A 373 9.38 22.39 30.71
C ALA A 373 9.02 21.08 29.99
N ILE A 374 9.04 21.11 28.65
CA ILE A 374 8.92 19.92 27.80
C ILE A 374 10.32 19.32 27.60
N ALA A 375 10.49 18.03 27.88
CA ALA A 375 11.72 17.33 27.53
C ALA A 375 11.79 17.08 26.02
N VAL A 376 12.95 17.28 25.41
CA VAL A 376 13.12 17.08 23.95
C VAL A 376 14.31 16.15 23.70
N VAL A 377 14.03 14.97 23.16
CA VAL A 377 15.02 14.04 22.62
C VAL A 377 15.12 14.26 21.12
N ARG A 378 16.28 14.70 20.62
CA ARG A 378 16.52 14.97 19.20
C ARG A 378 17.48 13.94 18.62
N VAL A 379 17.09 13.29 17.53
CA VAL A 379 17.97 12.46 16.71
C VAL A 379 18.01 13.09 15.32
N SER A 380 19.15 13.68 14.94
CA SER A 380 19.26 14.44 13.67
C SER A 380 20.71 14.48 13.16
N ASP A 381 20.89 14.70 11.87
CA ASP A 381 22.20 14.85 11.22
C ASP A 381 22.74 16.29 11.24
N ALA A 382 21.88 17.25 11.56
CA ALA A 382 22.28 18.64 11.76
C ALA A 382 22.79 18.91 13.18
N CYS A 383 23.96 19.53 13.29
CA CYS A 383 24.42 20.17 14.52
C CYS A 383 23.68 21.51 14.73
N THR A 384 22.39 21.48 15.00
CA THR A 384 21.66 22.70 15.38
C THR A 384 22.10 23.15 16.77
N SER A 385 23.07 24.07 16.85
CA SER A 385 23.49 24.71 18.09
C SER A 385 22.71 26.00 18.41
N THR A 386 21.53 26.20 17.81
CA THR A 386 20.83 27.49 17.86
C THR A 386 19.64 27.44 18.82
N GLY A 387 19.87 27.90 20.05
CA GLY A 387 18.83 28.23 21.03
C GLY A 387 18.77 27.28 22.22
N ILE A 388 19.26 27.73 23.38
CA ILE A 388 19.32 26.96 24.63
C ILE A 388 17.96 27.05 25.37
N TRP A 389 17.53 25.92 25.99
CA TRP A 389 16.46 25.66 27.00
C TRP A 389 15.08 25.26 26.46
N PRO A 390 14.71 23.96 26.51
CA PRO A 390 14.22 23.20 27.69
C PRO A 390 15.06 21.91 27.96
N PRO A 391 14.70 20.89 28.81
CA PRO A 391 15.60 19.74 29.03
C PRO A 391 15.81 18.93 27.75
N THR A 392 16.92 19.16 27.07
CA THR A 392 17.17 18.69 25.69
C THR A 392 18.35 17.73 25.66
N ILE A 393 18.13 16.59 25.02
CA ILE A 393 19.16 15.59 24.72
C ILE A 393 19.23 15.49 23.20
N GLN A 394 20.38 15.80 22.63
CA GLN A 394 20.60 15.74 21.18
C GLN A 394 21.62 14.65 20.87
N ILE A 395 21.26 13.75 19.97
CA ILE A 395 22.10 12.66 19.49
C ILE A 395 22.32 12.87 17.99
N ARG A 396 23.58 13.01 17.60
CA ARG A 396 23.98 13.20 16.21
C ARG A 396 23.87 11.87 15.45
N CYS A 397 23.44 11.93 14.20
CA CYS A 397 23.50 10.81 13.27
C CYS A 397 24.14 11.21 11.93
N ALA A 398 24.45 10.21 11.10
CA ALA A 398 25.06 10.39 9.79
C ALA A 398 24.12 11.15 8.84
N SER A 399 24.70 11.95 7.93
CA SER A 399 23.90 12.76 7.01
C SER A 399 23.11 11.90 6.01
N MET A 400 21.82 12.20 5.90
CA MET A 400 20.92 11.55 4.95
C MET A 400 21.27 11.86 3.49
N MET A 401 21.95 12.98 3.25
CA MET A 401 22.31 13.45 1.91
C MET A 401 23.55 12.75 1.34
N LEU A 402 24.49 12.36 2.21
CA LEU A 402 25.83 11.91 1.78
C LEU A 402 26.23 10.53 2.28
N ALA A 403 25.72 10.07 3.43
CA ALA A 403 26.34 8.99 4.18
C ALA A 403 25.40 7.84 4.55
N VAL A 404 24.13 7.91 4.15
CA VAL A 404 23.15 6.87 4.47
C VAL A 404 22.54 6.32 3.20
N SER A 405 22.41 4.99 3.17
CA SER A 405 21.55 4.29 2.22
C SER A 405 20.21 4.00 2.88
N GLY A 406 19.14 4.02 2.10
CA GLY A 406 17.82 3.66 2.58
C GLY A 406 16.76 3.93 1.54
N THR A 407 15.51 3.94 1.98
CA THR A 407 14.37 4.14 1.09
C THR A 407 13.59 5.39 1.45
N MET A 408 13.30 6.22 0.45
CA MET A 408 12.38 7.34 0.55
C MET A 408 11.32 7.27 -0.54
N LEU A 409 10.19 7.92 -0.33
CA LEU A 409 9.17 8.12 -1.36
C LEU A 409 9.15 9.59 -1.76
N ARG A 410 9.27 9.82 -3.07
CA ARG A 410 9.00 11.13 -3.66
C ARG A 410 7.53 11.47 -3.42
N GLU A 411 7.20 12.76 -3.45
CA GLU A 411 5.87 13.22 -3.06
C GLU A 411 4.69 12.58 -3.82
N ASP A 412 4.91 12.14 -5.06
CA ASP A 412 3.93 11.36 -5.84
C ASP A 412 3.86 9.87 -5.49
N GLY A 413 4.58 9.43 -4.46
CA GLY A 413 4.65 8.04 -4.01
C GLY A 413 5.72 7.20 -4.72
N ARG A 414 6.46 7.75 -5.69
CA ARG A 414 7.54 7.03 -6.37
C ARG A 414 8.64 6.67 -5.38
N ARG A 415 9.03 5.41 -5.32
CA ARG A 415 10.17 4.98 -4.52
C ARG A 415 11.48 5.52 -5.11
N ILE A 416 12.27 6.16 -4.26
CA ILE A 416 13.63 6.59 -4.56
C ILE A 416 14.60 5.87 -3.62
N PRO A 417 15.46 4.95 -4.14
CA PRO A 417 16.54 4.38 -3.35
C PRO A 417 17.61 5.46 -3.11
N VAL A 418 17.87 5.78 -1.85
CA VAL A 418 18.96 6.67 -1.47
C VAL A 418 20.21 5.81 -1.28
N THR A 419 21.32 6.25 -1.85
CA THR A 419 22.62 5.56 -1.75
C THR A 419 23.66 6.49 -1.15
N HIS A 420 24.42 5.98 -0.18
CA HIS A 420 25.55 6.71 0.37
C HIS A 420 26.56 7.07 -0.74
N GLN A 421 27.12 8.27 -0.63
CA GLN A 421 28.16 8.80 -1.51
C GLN A 421 29.55 8.72 -0.87
N ILE A 422 29.61 8.50 0.45
CA ILE A 422 30.84 8.41 1.24
C ILE A 422 30.78 7.11 2.06
N ASP A 423 31.78 6.23 1.87
CA ASP A 423 31.82 4.88 2.45
C ASP A 423 32.22 4.83 3.94
N SER A 424 32.72 5.93 4.50
CA SER A 424 33.25 5.95 5.87
C SER A 424 32.85 7.20 6.64
N LEU A 425 31.94 7.06 7.60
CA LEU A 425 31.81 7.98 8.73
C LEU A 425 31.83 7.19 10.04
N SER A 426 32.45 7.76 11.07
CA SER A 426 32.41 7.26 12.45
C SER A 426 31.05 7.44 13.11
N VAL A 427 30.14 8.21 12.51
CA VAL A 427 28.84 8.59 13.05
C VAL A 427 27.77 7.55 12.63
N PRO A 428 26.96 7.02 13.55
CA PRO A 428 25.92 6.03 13.23
C PRO A 428 24.77 6.62 12.40
N SER A 429 24.10 5.79 11.60
CA SER A 429 22.88 6.18 10.89
C SER A 429 21.72 6.44 11.87
N MET A 430 20.69 7.17 11.42
CA MET A 430 19.53 7.53 12.25
C MET A 430 18.80 6.29 12.77
N ASP A 431 18.58 5.28 11.93
CA ASP A 431 17.98 4.00 12.30
C ASP A 431 18.83 3.21 13.31
N THR A 432 20.16 3.29 13.22
CA THR A 432 21.07 2.69 14.21
C THR A 432 20.91 3.35 15.58
N VAL A 433 20.84 4.68 15.63
CA VAL A 433 20.62 5.43 16.88
C VAL A 433 19.26 5.10 17.48
N LEU A 434 18.20 5.09 16.68
CA LEU A 434 16.85 4.76 17.14
C LEU A 434 16.75 3.30 17.61
N THR A 435 17.47 2.37 16.96
CA THR A 435 17.55 0.98 17.40
C THR A 435 18.16 0.89 18.80
N ALA A 436 19.30 1.55 19.02
CA ALA A 436 19.96 1.59 20.32
C ALA A 436 19.06 2.23 21.41
N LEU A 437 18.32 3.28 21.04
CA LEU A 437 17.35 3.93 21.93
C LEU A 437 16.20 3.00 22.32
N ARG A 438 15.58 2.32 21.35
CA ARG A 438 14.53 1.33 21.57
C ARG A 438 15.02 0.19 22.47
N ASP A 439 16.19 -0.35 22.18
CA ASP A 439 16.77 -1.44 22.96
C ASP A 439 17.08 -1.00 24.41
N CYS A 440 17.48 0.27 24.60
CA CYS A 440 17.64 0.84 25.92
C CYS A 440 16.30 1.01 26.66
N LEU A 441 15.25 1.49 25.97
CA LEU A 441 13.89 1.59 26.53
C LEU A 441 13.36 0.24 27.01
N HIS A 442 13.58 -0.83 26.24
CA HIS A 442 13.18 -2.18 26.64
C HIS A 442 13.89 -2.62 27.93
N ARG A 443 15.20 -2.35 28.07
CA ARG A 443 15.93 -2.65 29.32
C ARG A 443 15.39 -1.88 30.53
N PHE A 444 14.96 -0.63 30.35
CA PHE A 444 14.32 0.14 31.42
C PHE A 444 12.97 -0.45 31.85
N ALA A 445 12.15 -0.88 30.89
CA ALA A 445 10.86 -1.51 31.16
C ALA A 445 11.02 -2.86 31.93
N ASP A 446 12.01 -3.65 31.54
CA ASP A 446 12.35 -4.92 32.21
C ASP A 446 12.89 -4.71 33.64
N ALA A 447 13.62 -3.62 33.88
CA ALA A 447 14.15 -3.28 35.20
C ALA A 447 13.08 -2.68 36.14
N ALA A 448 12.04 -2.04 35.60
CA ALA A 448 10.97 -1.41 36.35
C ALA A 448 9.84 -2.37 36.76
N THR A 449 9.81 -3.60 36.26
CA THR A 449 8.84 -4.62 36.68
C THR A 449 9.28 -5.26 38.01
N PRO A 450 8.53 -5.11 39.12
CA PRO A 450 8.85 -5.80 40.36
C PRO A 450 8.70 -7.31 40.14
N ARG A 451 9.75 -8.10 40.47
CA ARG A 451 9.61 -9.55 40.65
C ARG A 451 8.74 -9.81 41.87
N SER A 452 7.43 -9.94 41.67
CA SER A 452 6.50 -10.35 42.72
C SER A 452 6.30 -11.87 42.74
N PRO A 453 6.05 -12.48 43.92
CA PRO A 453 6.00 -13.93 44.09
C PRO A 453 4.66 -14.50 43.58
N ALA A 454 4.66 -15.80 43.29
CA ALA A 454 3.51 -16.57 42.82
C ALA A 454 2.23 -16.31 43.65
N TRP A 455 1.15 -15.88 43.00
CA TRP A 455 -0.19 -15.98 43.56
C TRP A 455 -1.27 -16.26 42.51
N SER A 456 -2.24 -17.07 42.95
CA SER A 456 -3.35 -17.69 42.24
C SER A 456 -4.58 -16.77 42.13
N GLY A 457 -5.25 -16.79 40.98
CA GLY A 457 -6.69 -16.54 40.87
C GLY A 457 -7.13 -15.19 40.27
N GLY A 458 -7.77 -15.27 39.10
CA GLY A 458 -8.90 -14.44 38.68
C GLY A 458 -8.66 -12.96 38.35
N GLY A 459 -8.67 -12.62 37.05
CA GLY A 459 -8.94 -11.26 36.58
C GLY A 459 -8.09 -10.80 35.40
N ARG A 460 -8.74 -10.67 34.23
CA ARG A 460 -8.34 -9.99 32.98
C ARG A 460 -6.88 -9.54 32.88
N THR A 461 -6.09 -10.35 32.17
CA THR A 461 -4.68 -10.06 31.85
C THR A 461 -4.56 -9.21 30.59
N ALA A 462 -3.87 -8.07 30.71
CA ALA A 462 -3.21 -7.44 29.57
C ALA A 462 -2.22 -8.44 28.97
N SER A 463 -2.23 -8.58 27.64
CA SER A 463 -1.32 -9.48 26.92
C SER A 463 0.12 -8.95 27.01
N PRO A 464 1.09 -9.72 27.54
CA PRO A 464 2.50 -9.35 27.46
C PRO A 464 3.00 -9.54 26.01
N GLN A 465 3.67 -8.53 25.45
CA GLN A 465 4.36 -8.68 24.16
C GLN A 465 5.59 -9.58 24.34
N PRO A 466 5.81 -10.61 23.49
CA PRO A 466 7.04 -11.37 23.49
C PRO A 466 8.15 -10.62 22.74
N PRO A 467 9.44 -10.86 23.08
CA PRO A 467 10.58 -10.19 22.46
C PRO A 467 10.72 -10.55 20.98
N ILE A 468 11.16 -9.57 20.17
CA ILE A 468 11.46 -9.73 18.74
C ILE A 468 12.78 -10.49 18.61
N LEU A 469 12.72 -11.77 18.24
CA LEU A 469 13.88 -12.59 17.87
C LEU A 469 13.98 -12.70 16.34
N SER A 470 15.20 -12.76 15.81
CA SER A 470 15.48 -12.82 14.37
C SER A 470 14.99 -14.13 13.71
N PRO A 471 14.68 -14.14 12.39
CA PRO A 471 14.03 -15.26 11.70
C PRO A 471 14.81 -16.57 11.73
N GLU A 472 16.14 -16.51 11.70
CA GLU A 472 17.02 -17.70 11.69
C GLU A 472 17.08 -18.38 13.07
N THR A 473 16.71 -17.67 14.14
CA THR A 473 16.78 -18.18 15.52
C THR A 473 15.49 -18.90 15.94
N MET A 474 14.36 -18.68 15.26
CA MET A 474 13.05 -19.27 15.62
C MET A 474 12.83 -20.69 15.05
N LEU A 475 13.47 -21.05 13.94
CA LEU A 475 13.33 -22.39 13.31
C LEU A 475 13.89 -23.55 14.17
N GLY A 476 14.63 -23.25 15.24
CA GLY A 476 15.34 -24.23 16.07
C GLY A 476 14.88 -24.44 17.51
N MET A 477 13.84 -23.76 18.03
CA MET A 477 13.62 -23.69 19.50
C MET A 477 12.30 -24.25 20.05
N HIS A 478 11.38 -24.76 19.24
CA HIS A 478 10.18 -25.40 19.78
C HIS A 478 10.39 -26.90 19.96
N ALA A 479 10.12 -27.38 21.18
CA ALA A 479 10.15 -28.81 21.49
C ALA A 479 9.25 -29.57 20.51
N PRO A 480 9.70 -30.71 19.96
CA PRO A 480 8.89 -31.49 19.04
C PRO A 480 7.59 -31.92 19.73
N TYR A 481 6.50 -32.00 18.97
CA TYR A 481 5.19 -32.33 19.52
C TYR A 481 4.36 -33.13 18.54
N VAL A 482 3.36 -33.82 19.08
CA VAL A 482 2.37 -34.60 18.34
C VAL A 482 0.98 -34.06 18.64
N VAL A 483 0.20 -33.80 17.60
CA VAL A 483 -1.24 -33.53 17.69
C VAL A 483 -1.94 -34.88 17.67
N VAL A 484 -2.61 -35.25 18.77
CA VAL A 484 -3.12 -36.60 19.00
C VAL A 484 -4.62 -36.66 18.82
N GLY A 485 -5.11 -37.69 18.10
CA GLY A 485 -6.53 -38.08 18.09
C GLY A 485 -7.49 -37.11 17.41
N GLY A 486 -6.99 -36.19 16.58
CA GLY A 486 -7.82 -35.25 15.82
C GLY A 486 -8.48 -35.88 14.60
N THR A 487 -9.66 -35.40 14.22
CA THR A 487 -10.35 -35.77 12.98
C THR A 487 -9.77 -34.98 11.81
N ILE A 488 -8.92 -35.64 11.01
CA ILE A 488 -8.12 -35.02 9.94
C ILE A 488 -8.91 -34.94 8.64
N HIS A 489 -8.98 -33.73 8.07
CA HIS A 489 -9.37 -33.47 6.68
C HIS A 489 -8.16 -32.96 5.90
N ASP A 490 -7.58 -33.82 5.07
CA ASP A 490 -6.43 -33.55 4.20
C ASP A 490 -6.69 -34.15 2.79
N PRO A 491 -7.32 -33.38 1.90
CA PRO A 491 -7.70 -33.84 0.56
C PRO A 491 -6.53 -34.30 -0.30
N ALA A 492 -5.37 -33.65 -0.20
CA ALA A 492 -4.20 -33.99 -1.02
C ALA A 492 -3.63 -35.37 -0.70
N ASN A 493 -3.87 -35.88 0.51
CA ASN A 493 -3.42 -37.20 0.96
C ASN A 493 -4.58 -38.20 1.14
N GLY A 494 -5.77 -37.89 0.62
CA GLY A 494 -6.94 -38.78 0.65
C GLY A 494 -7.49 -39.06 2.06
N ARG A 495 -7.23 -38.16 3.03
CA ARG A 495 -7.75 -38.28 4.40
C ARG A 495 -9.00 -37.43 4.53
N ASP A 496 -10.15 -38.07 4.68
CA ASP A 496 -11.45 -37.42 4.86
C ASP A 496 -12.07 -37.90 6.17
N GLY A 497 -12.03 -37.04 7.20
CA GLY A 497 -12.57 -37.35 8.52
C GLY A 497 -11.83 -38.47 9.27
N ILE A 498 -10.56 -38.71 8.97
CA ILE A 498 -9.78 -39.80 9.57
C ILE A 498 -9.20 -39.38 10.91
N VAL A 499 -9.41 -40.17 11.96
CA VAL A 499 -8.78 -39.94 13.26
C VAL A 499 -7.36 -40.51 13.25
N ASP A 500 -6.36 -39.65 13.36
CA ASP A 500 -4.95 -40.03 13.38
C ASP A 500 -4.11 -38.96 14.09
N ASP A 501 -2.82 -39.26 14.29
CA ASP A 501 -1.85 -38.36 14.89
C ASP A 501 -1.03 -37.62 13.83
N ILE A 502 -0.68 -36.35 14.10
CA ILE A 502 0.25 -35.57 13.28
C ILE A 502 1.50 -35.28 14.09
N TRP A 503 2.66 -35.65 13.55
CA TRP A 503 3.96 -35.49 14.23
C TRP A 503 4.69 -34.27 13.67
N ILE A 504 5.14 -33.37 14.54
CA ILE A 504 5.78 -32.10 14.17
C ILE A 504 7.18 -32.02 14.76
N GLN A 505 8.16 -31.67 13.93
CA GLN A 505 9.52 -31.36 14.34
C GLN A 505 10.14 -30.33 13.39
N GLY A 506 10.84 -29.33 13.95
CA GLY A 506 11.55 -28.32 13.15
C GLY A 506 10.62 -27.53 12.22
N GLY A 507 9.39 -27.26 12.66
CA GLY A 507 8.38 -26.54 11.89
C GLY A 507 7.82 -27.30 10.68
N ARG A 508 8.08 -28.61 10.57
CA ARG A 508 7.56 -29.48 9.50
C ARG A 508 6.79 -30.67 10.07
N ILE A 509 5.89 -31.19 9.24
CA ILE A 509 5.22 -32.47 9.50
C ILE A 509 6.17 -33.60 9.13
N ILE A 510 6.37 -34.54 10.05
CA ILE A 510 7.27 -35.69 9.90
C ILE A 510 6.48 -37.01 9.97
N ALA A 511 7.10 -38.09 9.51
CA ALA A 511 6.60 -39.43 9.79
C ALA A 511 6.67 -39.72 11.30
N LYS A 512 5.85 -40.66 11.77
CA LYS A 512 5.90 -41.14 13.16
C LYS A 512 7.33 -41.57 13.52
N PRO A 513 7.96 -40.94 14.52
CA PRO A 513 9.32 -41.27 14.92
C PRO A 513 9.35 -42.63 15.64
N ILE A 514 10.49 -43.31 15.57
CA ILE A 514 10.74 -44.56 16.31
C ILE A 514 10.68 -44.30 17.82
N ASP A 515 11.29 -43.19 18.27
CA ASP A 515 11.23 -42.73 19.65
C ASP A 515 10.35 -41.48 19.77
N ALA A 516 9.18 -41.67 20.38
CA ALA A 516 8.20 -40.63 20.65
C ALA A 516 8.36 -39.98 22.04
N SER A 517 9.28 -40.46 22.89
CA SER A 517 9.38 -40.03 24.30
C SER A 517 9.65 -38.54 24.49
N ARG A 518 10.36 -37.93 23.53
CA ARG A 518 10.67 -36.49 23.51
C ARG A 518 9.57 -35.60 22.94
N PHE A 519 8.48 -36.17 22.41
CA PHE A 519 7.41 -35.39 21.78
C PHE A 519 6.35 -35.00 22.80
N ASN A 520 6.14 -33.69 22.95
CA ASN A 520 5.03 -33.17 23.75
C ASN A 520 3.69 -33.54 23.10
N ARG A 521 2.70 -33.92 23.91
CA ARG A 521 1.38 -34.31 23.39
C ARG A 521 0.43 -33.12 23.43
N ILE A 522 -0.18 -32.83 22.29
CA ILE A 522 -1.26 -31.86 22.14
C ILE A 522 -2.53 -32.63 21.84
N ASP A 523 -3.43 -32.71 22.81
CA ASP A 523 -4.70 -33.40 22.64
C ASP A 523 -5.61 -32.62 21.69
N ALA A 524 -6.06 -33.30 20.63
CA ALA A 524 -7.05 -32.83 19.68
C ALA A 524 -8.23 -33.81 19.56
N THR A 525 -8.42 -34.70 20.54
CA THR A 525 -9.53 -35.66 20.57
C THR A 525 -10.87 -34.94 20.43
N GLY A 526 -11.67 -35.35 19.45
CA GLY A 526 -12.96 -34.74 19.14
C GLY A 526 -12.88 -33.37 18.47
N LEU A 527 -11.68 -32.91 18.07
CA LEU A 527 -11.47 -31.70 17.29
C LEU A 527 -11.21 -32.03 15.82
N VAL A 528 -11.57 -31.11 14.93
CA VAL A 528 -11.28 -31.21 13.49
C VAL A 528 -9.92 -30.59 13.20
N VAL A 529 -9.08 -31.25 12.42
CA VAL A 529 -7.74 -30.80 12.04
C VAL A 529 -7.65 -30.64 10.53
N MET A 530 -7.25 -29.44 10.09
CA MET A 530 -7.08 -29.08 8.68
C MET A 530 -5.70 -28.43 8.46
N PRO A 531 -5.18 -28.43 7.22
CA PRO A 531 -4.05 -27.57 6.86
C PRO A 531 -4.39 -26.09 7.10
N GLY A 532 -3.36 -25.26 7.27
CA GLY A 532 -3.51 -23.81 7.30
C GLY A 532 -4.10 -23.28 6.00
N GLY A 533 -5.06 -22.35 6.11
CA GLY A 533 -5.71 -21.69 4.97
C GLY A 533 -4.72 -20.94 4.07
N VAL A 534 -5.00 -20.95 2.77
CA VAL A 534 -4.23 -20.26 1.73
C VAL A 534 -5.19 -19.38 0.95
N ASP A 535 -4.94 -18.07 0.96
CA ASP A 535 -5.73 -17.09 0.22
C ASP A 535 -4.94 -16.58 -1.00
N LEU A 536 -5.49 -16.80 -2.20
CA LEU A 536 -4.87 -16.43 -3.46
C LEU A 536 -5.18 -15.01 -3.92
N HIS A 537 -6.26 -14.41 -3.41
CA HIS A 537 -6.78 -13.18 -3.98
C HIS A 537 -7.31 -12.24 -2.90
N SER A 538 -6.39 -11.44 -2.38
CA SER A 538 -6.68 -10.38 -1.41
C SER A 538 -5.93 -9.11 -1.77
N HIS A 539 -6.41 -7.95 -1.32
CA HIS A 539 -5.74 -6.66 -1.45
C HIS A 539 -5.35 -6.17 -0.06
N ILE A 540 -4.11 -6.45 0.34
CA ILE A 540 -3.61 -6.28 1.71
C ILE A 540 -2.44 -5.31 1.85
N ALA A 541 -1.72 -5.00 0.76
CA ALA A 541 -0.56 -4.13 0.77
C ALA A 541 -0.45 -3.17 -0.42
N GLY A 542 0.35 -2.13 -0.26
CA GLY A 542 0.73 -1.18 -1.29
C GLY A 542 -0.14 0.09 -1.34
N PRO A 543 0.22 1.03 -2.22
CA PRO A 543 -0.40 2.36 -2.27
C PRO A 543 -1.93 2.34 -2.44
N LYS A 544 -2.45 1.42 -3.27
CA LYS A 544 -3.89 1.19 -3.48
C LYS A 544 -4.62 0.83 -2.18
N VAL A 545 -4.01 -0.02 -1.34
CA VAL A 545 -4.62 -0.46 -0.08
C VAL A 545 -4.55 0.67 0.96
N ASN A 546 -3.43 1.41 1.01
CA ASN A 546 -3.32 2.62 1.81
C ASN A 546 -4.36 3.69 1.45
N ALA A 547 -4.63 3.88 0.16
CA ALA A 547 -5.73 4.72 -0.28
C ALA A 547 -7.09 4.22 0.24
N GLY A 548 -7.31 2.91 0.24
CA GLY A 548 -8.48 2.28 0.86
C GLY A 548 -8.65 2.60 2.35
N ARG A 549 -7.56 2.62 3.11
CA ARG A 549 -7.56 3.05 4.52
C ARG A 549 -7.93 4.52 4.68
N ARG A 550 -7.40 5.39 3.80
CA ARG A 550 -7.60 6.85 3.84
C ARG A 550 -8.98 7.31 3.34
N ILE A 551 -9.58 6.65 2.36
CA ILE A 551 -10.88 7.07 1.79
C ILE A 551 -12.07 6.70 2.66
N SER A 552 -11.91 5.73 3.57
CA SER A 552 -13.00 5.21 4.41
C SER A 552 -12.64 5.04 5.89
N PRO A 553 -12.05 6.04 6.56
CA PRO A 553 -11.66 5.95 7.97
C PRO A 553 -12.88 5.70 8.88
N GLN A 554 -14.08 6.09 8.49
CA GLN A 554 -15.32 5.82 9.22
C GLN A 554 -15.67 4.32 9.32
N LEU A 555 -15.18 3.49 8.40
CA LEU A 555 -15.47 2.05 8.37
C LEU A 555 -14.64 1.25 9.38
N SER A 556 -13.77 1.90 10.16
CA SER A 556 -13.03 1.32 11.28
C SER A 556 -13.74 1.41 12.64
N ARG A 557 -14.87 2.14 12.72
CA ARG A 557 -15.59 2.33 13.99
C ARG A 557 -16.42 1.10 14.33
N SER A 558 -16.21 0.50 15.51
CA SER A 558 -17.00 -0.59 16.14
C SER A 558 -16.92 -2.01 15.55
N ARG A 559 -16.07 -2.23 14.54
CA ARG A 559 -15.83 -3.53 13.89
C ARG A 559 -14.41 -3.52 13.30
N PRO A 560 -13.82 -4.67 12.92
CA PRO A 560 -12.61 -4.67 12.11
C PRO A 560 -12.77 -3.72 10.93
N ALA A 561 -11.77 -2.86 10.71
CA ALA A 561 -11.82 -1.88 9.63
C ALA A 561 -12.00 -2.58 8.28
N ALA A 562 -12.75 -1.97 7.36
CA ALA A 562 -12.93 -2.52 6.02
C ALA A 562 -11.60 -2.77 5.29
N VAL A 563 -10.59 -1.94 5.59
CA VAL A 563 -9.20 -2.13 5.20
C VAL A 563 -8.35 -2.04 6.48
N PRO A 564 -7.98 -3.18 7.12
CA PRO A 564 -7.25 -3.17 8.37
C PRO A 564 -5.80 -2.69 8.20
N THR A 565 -5.15 -2.28 9.30
CA THR A 565 -3.69 -2.10 9.32
C THR A 565 -3.00 -3.39 8.92
N ILE A 566 -1.76 -3.31 8.44
CA ILE A 566 -1.05 -4.50 7.98
C ILE A 566 -0.85 -5.52 9.12
N HIS A 567 -0.61 -5.05 10.34
CA HIS A 567 -0.49 -5.95 11.49
C HIS A 567 -1.82 -6.61 11.86
N SER A 568 -2.93 -5.86 11.87
CA SER A 568 -4.27 -6.42 12.09
C SER A 568 -4.68 -7.40 11.00
N THR A 569 -4.26 -7.17 9.75
CA THR A 569 -4.48 -8.10 8.65
C THR A 569 -3.92 -9.48 8.97
N GLY A 570 -2.65 -9.55 9.36
CA GLY A 570 -1.98 -10.81 9.72
C GLY A 570 -2.63 -11.50 10.92
N ALA A 571 -2.97 -10.73 11.96
CA ALA A 571 -3.65 -11.23 13.15
C ALA A 571 -5.04 -11.82 12.82
N LEU A 572 -5.86 -11.11 12.05
CA LEU A 572 -7.22 -11.53 11.72
C LEU A 572 -7.24 -12.79 10.85
N TYR A 573 -6.37 -12.90 9.83
CA TYR A 573 -6.25 -14.13 9.05
C TYR A 573 -5.79 -15.31 9.90
N ALA A 574 -4.77 -15.11 10.76
CA ALA A 574 -4.29 -16.14 11.66
C ALA A 574 -5.39 -16.62 12.61
N SER A 575 -6.21 -15.70 13.15
CA SER A 575 -7.37 -16.03 13.98
C SER A 575 -8.50 -16.73 13.23
N LEU A 576 -8.48 -16.83 11.89
CA LEU A 576 -9.40 -17.63 11.08
C LEU A 576 -8.79 -19.00 10.68
N GLY A 577 -7.53 -19.25 11.02
CA GLY A 577 -6.79 -20.44 10.61
C GLY A 577 -6.13 -20.35 9.24
N TYR A 578 -5.96 -19.14 8.70
CA TYR A 578 -5.17 -18.89 7.49
C TYR A 578 -3.71 -18.63 7.85
N THR A 579 -2.81 -19.08 6.98
CA THR A 579 -1.36 -19.04 7.23
C THR A 579 -0.56 -18.53 6.03
N THR A 580 -1.21 -18.37 4.87
CA THR A 580 -0.60 -17.85 3.64
C THR A 580 -1.58 -16.95 2.92
N VAL A 581 -1.11 -15.82 2.39
CA VAL A 581 -1.93 -14.85 1.64
C VAL A 581 -1.13 -14.24 0.49
N PHE A 582 -1.78 -13.99 -0.64
CA PHE A 582 -1.21 -13.21 -1.75
C PHE A 582 -1.93 -11.88 -1.92
N ASP A 583 -1.17 -10.80 -2.10
CA ASP A 583 -1.72 -9.58 -2.67
C ASP A 583 -1.88 -9.76 -4.18
N ALA A 584 -3.08 -9.53 -4.68
CA ALA A 584 -3.48 -9.95 -6.01
C ALA A 584 -3.24 -8.91 -7.11
N ALA A 585 -2.82 -7.68 -6.78
CA ALA A 585 -2.70 -6.60 -7.76
C ALA A 585 -1.72 -5.50 -7.29
N ILE A 586 -0.43 -5.73 -7.51
CA ILE A 586 0.64 -4.77 -7.24
C ILE A 586 1.24 -4.28 -8.55
N ALA A 587 1.22 -2.96 -8.75
CA ALA A 587 1.93 -2.33 -9.87
C ALA A 587 3.45 -2.53 -9.72
N THR A 588 4.17 -2.75 -10.83
CA THR A 588 5.59 -3.10 -10.79
C THR A 588 6.45 -2.01 -10.12
N GLY A 589 6.15 -0.74 -10.38
CA GLY A 589 6.81 0.41 -9.74
C GLY A 589 6.50 0.54 -8.24
N ALA A 590 5.41 -0.07 -7.76
CA ALA A 590 4.99 -0.06 -6.36
C ALA A 590 5.44 -1.30 -5.57
N ALA A 591 6.03 -2.30 -6.23
CA ALA A 591 6.37 -3.59 -5.61
C ALA A 591 7.23 -3.47 -4.36
N SER A 592 8.27 -2.63 -4.40
CA SER A 592 9.14 -2.44 -3.23
C SER A 592 8.42 -1.75 -2.06
N ALA A 593 7.50 -0.83 -2.32
CA ALA A 593 6.67 -0.22 -1.27
C ALA A 593 5.72 -1.24 -0.64
N ALA A 594 5.11 -2.09 -1.47
CA ALA A 594 4.29 -3.20 -0.99
C ALA A 594 5.11 -4.19 -0.15
N HIS A 595 6.33 -4.53 -0.55
CA HIS A 595 7.21 -5.41 0.24
C HIS A 595 7.63 -4.81 1.59
N MET A 596 7.83 -3.49 1.68
CA MET A 596 8.09 -2.83 2.95
C MET A 596 6.89 -2.95 3.90
N GLU A 597 5.69 -2.68 3.41
CA GLU A 597 4.45 -2.88 4.19
C GLU A 597 4.30 -4.36 4.57
N LEU A 598 4.44 -5.29 3.63
CA LEU A 598 4.40 -6.73 3.88
C LEU A 598 5.47 -7.18 4.88
N GLY A 599 6.59 -6.47 5.01
CA GLY A 599 7.59 -6.69 6.06
C GLY A 599 6.99 -6.67 7.46
N ASP A 600 5.98 -5.82 7.67
CA ASP A 600 5.25 -5.64 8.93
C ASP A 600 4.06 -6.60 9.10
N LEU A 601 3.69 -7.37 8.07
CA LEU A 601 2.63 -8.39 8.17
C LEU A 601 3.09 -9.56 9.06
N PRO A 602 2.48 -9.79 10.24
CA PRO A 602 2.88 -10.86 11.13
C PRO A 602 2.28 -12.21 10.68
N ILE A 603 2.87 -13.30 11.16
CA ILE A 603 2.39 -14.69 11.09
C ILE A 603 2.41 -15.30 9.68
N LEU A 604 1.74 -14.67 8.73
CA LEU A 604 1.45 -15.25 7.42
C LEU A 604 2.69 -15.30 6.53
N ASP A 605 2.86 -16.42 5.84
CA ASP A 605 3.63 -16.41 4.60
C ASP A 605 2.89 -15.56 3.57
N LYS A 606 3.62 -14.80 2.76
CA LYS A 606 3.03 -13.74 1.93
C LYS A 606 3.69 -13.63 0.57
N GLY A 607 2.96 -13.25 -0.47
CA GLY A 607 3.51 -12.96 -1.79
C GLY A 607 2.69 -11.92 -2.54
N ILE A 608 3.16 -11.48 -3.70
CA ILE A 608 2.47 -10.49 -4.53
C ILE A 608 2.36 -10.95 -5.98
N TYR A 609 1.27 -10.58 -6.65
CA TYR A 609 1.13 -10.70 -8.10
C TYR A 609 1.34 -9.33 -8.75
N LEU A 610 2.20 -9.30 -9.77
CA LEU A 610 2.62 -8.06 -10.41
C LEU A 610 1.78 -7.77 -11.66
N LEU A 611 1.27 -6.54 -11.76
CA LEU A 611 0.61 -5.98 -12.95
C LEU A 611 1.62 -5.68 -14.07
N ALA A 612 2.50 -6.63 -14.38
CA ALA A 612 3.55 -6.49 -15.38
C ALA A 612 2.99 -6.46 -16.83
N ALA A 613 1.74 -6.89 -17.01
CA ALA A 613 1.05 -6.86 -18.30
C ALA A 613 0.81 -5.45 -18.84
N ASP A 614 0.73 -4.46 -17.94
CA ASP A 614 0.39 -3.08 -18.29
C ASP A 614 1.63 -2.22 -18.58
N ASP A 615 2.84 -2.79 -18.47
CA ASP A 615 4.09 -2.10 -18.78
C ASP A 615 4.20 -1.78 -20.27
N ALA A 616 4.54 -0.53 -20.60
CA ALA A 616 4.61 -0.05 -21.98
C ALA A 616 5.61 -0.84 -22.85
N ALA A 617 6.73 -1.31 -22.29
CA ALA A 617 7.68 -2.13 -23.04
C ALA A 617 7.15 -3.54 -23.29
N VAL A 618 6.41 -4.11 -22.33
CA VAL A 618 5.70 -5.39 -22.51
C VAL A 618 4.62 -5.25 -23.59
N LEU A 619 3.79 -4.21 -23.53
CA LEU A 619 2.78 -3.92 -24.55
C LEU A 619 3.40 -3.73 -25.93
N SER A 620 4.54 -3.03 -26.03
CA SER A 620 5.27 -2.86 -27.29
C SER A 620 5.81 -4.19 -27.84
N ALA A 621 6.38 -5.06 -27.00
CA ALA A 621 6.84 -6.38 -27.39
C ALA A 621 5.70 -7.31 -27.82
N LEU A 622 4.54 -7.19 -27.15
CA LEU A 622 3.30 -7.82 -27.57
C LEU A 622 2.81 -7.25 -28.91
N ALA A 623 2.83 -5.95 -29.16
CA ALA A 623 2.46 -5.42 -30.47
C ALA A 623 3.39 -5.93 -31.59
N ALA A 624 4.70 -6.01 -31.31
CA ALA A 624 5.74 -6.43 -32.25
C ALA A 624 5.83 -7.95 -32.51
N ARG A 625 5.06 -8.77 -31.80
CA ARG A 625 5.14 -10.24 -31.87
C ARG A 625 6.51 -10.83 -31.48
N ASP A 626 7.22 -10.17 -30.55
CA ASP A 626 8.52 -10.62 -30.04
C ASP A 626 8.36 -11.38 -28.72
N ASP A 627 8.10 -12.69 -28.82
CA ASP A 627 7.84 -13.54 -27.64
C ASP A 627 9.07 -13.64 -26.70
N ARG A 628 10.29 -13.61 -27.24
CA ARG A 628 11.52 -13.60 -26.43
C ARG A 628 11.67 -12.31 -25.63
N ALA A 629 11.32 -11.17 -26.23
CA ALA A 629 11.30 -9.91 -25.49
C ALA A 629 10.22 -9.91 -24.40
N VAL A 630 9.03 -10.46 -24.68
CA VAL A 630 7.97 -10.60 -23.66
C VAL A 630 8.46 -11.45 -22.49
N GLU A 631 9.00 -12.65 -22.75
CA GLU A 631 9.54 -13.54 -21.71
C GLU A 631 10.61 -12.83 -20.87
N ARG A 632 11.60 -12.21 -21.52
CA ARG A 632 12.68 -11.50 -20.83
C ARG A 632 12.17 -10.34 -19.98
N LEU A 633 11.25 -9.52 -20.49
CA LEU A 633 10.68 -8.38 -19.78
C LEU A 633 9.86 -8.83 -18.58
N LEU A 634 9.02 -9.87 -18.74
CA LEU A 634 8.25 -10.44 -17.62
C LEU A 634 9.16 -11.05 -16.56
N SER A 635 10.18 -11.82 -16.95
CA SER A 635 11.17 -12.37 -16.02
C SER A 635 11.92 -11.28 -15.25
N GLN A 636 12.28 -10.19 -15.94
CA GLN A 636 12.90 -9.02 -15.30
C GLN A 636 11.95 -8.38 -14.28
N SER A 637 10.70 -8.10 -14.66
CA SER A 637 9.70 -7.48 -13.78
C SER A 637 9.42 -8.35 -12.54
N ILE A 638 9.20 -9.65 -12.73
CA ILE A 638 8.99 -10.61 -11.62
C ILE A 638 10.21 -10.69 -10.72
N GLY A 639 11.41 -10.86 -11.28
CA GLY A 639 12.65 -10.98 -10.51
C GLY A 639 12.99 -9.70 -9.74
N SER A 640 12.87 -8.52 -10.35
CA SER A 640 13.17 -7.25 -9.69
C SER A 640 12.10 -6.80 -8.70
N GLY A 641 10.84 -7.15 -8.97
CA GLY A 641 9.71 -6.83 -8.10
C GLY A 641 9.52 -7.81 -6.96
N GLY A 642 10.24 -8.95 -6.95
CA GLY A 642 10.01 -10.02 -5.98
C GLY A 642 8.59 -10.59 -6.08
N GLY A 643 8.10 -10.75 -7.32
CA GLY A 643 6.74 -11.25 -7.60
C GLY A 643 6.64 -12.77 -7.52
N TRP A 644 5.43 -13.27 -7.28
CA TRP A 644 5.10 -14.69 -7.38
C TRP A 644 4.45 -15.07 -8.72
N ALA A 645 3.66 -14.15 -9.29
CA ALA A 645 2.95 -14.36 -10.54
C ALA A 645 2.75 -13.06 -11.33
N VAL A 646 2.42 -13.22 -12.62
CA VAL A 646 1.96 -12.14 -13.49
C VAL A 646 0.44 -12.01 -13.36
N LYS A 647 -0.03 -10.80 -13.05
CA LYS A 647 -1.43 -10.39 -13.03
C LYS A 647 -1.72 -9.51 -14.25
N VAL A 648 -2.89 -9.69 -14.82
CA VAL A 648 -3.51 -8.72 -15.74
C VAL A 648 -4.86 -8.28 -15.19
N ALA A 649 -5.13 -6.98 -15.23
CA ALA A 649 -6.42 -6.41 -14.84
C ALA A 649 -6.95 -5.50 -15.94
N ASN A 650 -8.03 -5.94 -16.59
CA ASN A 650 -8.61 -5.30 -17.76
C ASN A 650 -7.55 -5.19 -18.88
N PRO A 651 -7.23 -6.29 -19.61
CA PRO A 651 -6.11 -6.36 -20.55
C PRO A 651 -6.12 -5.21 -21.57
N GLY A 652 -5.15 -4.30 -21.46
CA GLY A 652 -5.04 -3.10 -22.31
C GLY A 652 -6.01 -1.96 -21.97
N GLY A 653 -6.89 -2.14 -20.98
CA GLY A 653 -7.79 -1.14 -20.41
C GLY A 653 -7.11 0.16 -20.00
N PRO A 654 -5.92 0.13 -19.34
CA PRO A 654 -5.18 1.35 -19.04
C PRO A 654 -4.86 2.20 -20.27
N ALA A 655 -4.58 1.59 -21.43
CA ALA A 655 -4.33 2.35 -22.64
C ALA A 655 -5.57 3.14 -23.08
N PHE A 656 -6.77 2.53 -23.04
CA PHE A 656 -8.03 3.23 -23.32
C PHE A 656 -8.33 4.34 -22.30
N TRP A 657 -8.15 4.04 -21.01
CA TRP A 657 -8.33 5.00 -19.91
C TRP A 657 -7.47 6.25 -20.12
N LYS A 658 -6.18 6.05 -20.41
CA LYS A 658 -5.21 7.14 -20.52
C LYS A 658 -5.43 8.03 -21.75
N HIS A 659 -5.99 7.49 -22.84
CA HIS A 659 -6.30 8.20 -24.08
C HIS A 659 -7.74 8.75 -24.15
N GLY A 660 -8.51 8.68 -23.05
CA GLY A 660 -9.87 9.23 -23.01
C GLY A 660 -10.90 8.43 -23.80
N ARG A 661 -10.57 7.20 -24.22
CA ARG A 661 -11.45 6.31 -24.99
C ARG A 661 -12.24 5.40 -24.05
N ARG A 662 -12.91 6.02 -23.06
CA ARG A 662 -13.65 5.31 -22.02
C ARG A 662 -14.88 4.65 -22.63
N GLY A 663 -15.11 3.39 -22.28
CA GLY A 663 -16.15 2.57 -22.92
C GLY A 663 -15.72 1.96 -24.26
N ASP A 664 -14.68 2.43 -24.96
CA ASP A 664 -14.29 1.82 -26.25
C ASP A 664 -13.62 0.43 -26.12
N HIS A 665 -13.41 -0.05 -24.88
CA HIS A 665 -12.77 -1.33 -24.55
C HIS A 665 -13.77 -2.49 -24.37
N HIS A 666 -14.98 -2.38 -24.94
CA HIS A 666 -16.06 -3.35 -24.72
C HIS A 666 -15.83 -4.73 -25.38
N ASP A 667 -14.91 -4.84 -26.33
CA ASP A 667 -14.62 -6.05 -27.08
C ASP A 667 -13.16 -6.48 -26.90
N LEU A 668 -12.91 -7.77 -26.72
CA LEU A 668 -11.55 -8.32 -26.63
C LEU A 668 -10.77 -8.20 -27.93
N ASP A 669 -11.46 -7.96 -29.04
CA ASP A 669 -10.89 -7.82 -30.37
C ASP A 669 -10.76 -6.35 -30.82
N ALA A 670 -11.13 -5.38 -29.97
CA ALA A 670 -10.89 -3.97 -30.21
C ALA A 670 -9.38 -3.65 -30.11
N SER A 671 -8.84 -2.99 -31.14
CA SER A 671 -7.46 -2.52 -31.13
C SER A 671 -7.24 -1.45 -30.06
N LEU A 672 -6.13 -1.57 -29.32
CA LEU A 672 -5.72 -0.54 -28.38
C LEU A 672 -5.52 0.81 -29.09
N PRO A 673 -5.69 1.94 -28.39
CA PRO A 673 -5.43 3.25 -28.99
C PRO A 673 -4.02 3.33 -29.59
N ASN A 674 -3.94 3.71 -30.87
CA ASN A 674 -2.69 3.87 -31.64
C ASN A 674 -1.88 2.58 -31.88
N GLU A 675 -2.41 1.40 -31.59
CA GLU A 675 -1.71 0.12 -31.71
C GLU A 675 -2.57 -0.93 -32.44
N SER A 676 -1.96 -1.93 -33.08
CA SER A 676 -2.69 -3.07 -33.67
C SER A 676 -2.99 -4.19 -32.66
N LEU A 677 -2.48 -4.07 -31.43
CA LEU A 677 -2.64 -5.04 -30.36
C LEU A 677 -4.09 -5.06 -29.85
N THR A 678 -4.62 -6.24 -29.50
CA THR A 678 -5.97 -6.39 -28.93
C THR A 678 -5.91 -7.08 -27.56
N PRO A 679 -6.88 -6.84 -26.66
CA PRO A 679 -6.97 -7.54 -25.38
C PRO A 679 -6.85 -9.08 -25.49
N ARG A 680 -7.46 -9.70 -26.51
CA ARG A 680 -7.37 -11.14 -26.77
C ARG A 680 -5.93 -11.61 -27.03
N HIS A 681 -5.17 -10.84 -27.82
CA HIS A 681 -3.77 -11.14 -28.10
C HIS A 681 -2.87 -10.92 -26.87
N ILE A 682 -3.19 -9.91 -26.04
CA ILE A 682 -2.50 -9.71 -24.75
C ILE A 682 -2.68 -10.95 -23.88
N LEU A 683 -3.93 -11.39 -23.67
CA LEU A 683 -4.24 -12.54 -22.82
C LEU A 683 -3.55 -13.83 -23.26
N SER A 684 -3.76 -14.24 -24.51
CA SER A 684 -3.22 -15.50 -25.04
C SER A 684 -1.68 -15.53 -25.01
N ARG A 685 -1.01 -14.46 -25.42
CA ARG A 685 0.46 -14.43 -25.50
C ARG A 685 1.13 -14.26 -24.13
N LEU A 686 0.52 -13.52 -23.21
CA LEU A 686 1.00 -13.47 -21.84
C LEU A 686 0.89 -14.83 -21.16
N ALA A 687 -0.19 -15.57 -21.37
CA ALA A 687 -0.34 -16.90 -20.77
C ALA A 687 0.70 -17.90 -21.30
N LEU A 688 0.97 -17.87 -22.61
CA LEU A 688 2.05 -18.66 -23.22
C LEU A 688 3.43 -18.25 -22.68
N ALA A 689 3.71 -16.95 -22.55
CA ALA A 689 4.98 -16.48 -21.98
C ALA A 689 5.14 -16.88 -20.51
N VAL A 690 4.10 -16.75 -19.69
CA VAL A 690 4.09 -17.20 -18.29
C VAL A 690 4.39 -18.70 -18.18
N GLN A 691 3.80 -19.51 -19.05
CA GLN A 691 4.07 -20.95 -19.14
C GLN A 691 5.51 -21.23 -19.58
N ALA A 692 6.02 -20.51 -20.58
CA ALA A 692 7.38 -20.66 -21.10
C ALA A 692 8.45 -20.30 -20.06
N ILE A 693 8.22 -19.25 -19.26
CA ILE A 693 9.09 -18.87 -18.13
C ILE A 693 9.09 -19.94 -17.02
N GLY A 694 8.02 -20.74 -16.91
CA GLY A 694 7.89 -21.75 -15.86
C GLY A 694 7.51 -21.17 -14.50
N LEU A 695 6.70 -20.10 -14.47
CA LEU A 695 6.20 -19.54 -13.21
C LEU A 695 5.30 -20.56 -12.46
N PRO A 696 5.33 -20.58 -11.11
CA PRO A 696 4.61 -21.57 -10.31
C PRO A 696 3.08 -21.40 -10.34
N HIS A 697 2.60 -20.20 -10.66
CA HIS A 697 1.19 -19.87 -10.80
C HIS A 697 0.92 -19.46 -12.26
N PRO A 698 -0.18 -19.92 -12.88
CA PRO A 698 -0.55 -19.51 -14.24
C PRO A 698 -0.86 -18.00 -14.31
N LEU A 699 -1.07 -17.48 -15.52
CA LEU A 699 -1.49 -16.09 -15.69
C LEU A 699 -2.76 -15.84 -14.87
N HIS A 700 -2.69 -14.85 -13.98
CA HIS A 700 -3.82 -14.49 -13.13
C HIS A 700 -4.61 -13.38 -13.84
N VAL A 701 -5.88 -13.63 -14.15
CA VAL A 701 -6.65 -12.84 -15.13
C VAL A 701 -7.87 -12.22 -14.50
N HIS A 702 -7.89 -10.89 -14.44
CA HIS A 702 -9.10 -10.08 -14.38
C HIS A 702 -9.37 -9.58 -15.81
N THR A 703 -10.50 -9.99 -16.41
CA THR A 703 -10.83 -9.66 -17.81
C THR A 703 -11.54 -8.31 -17.95
N ALA A 704 -11.82 -7.88 -19.18
CA ALA A 704 -12.50 -6.62 -19.46
C ALA A 704 -13.98 -6.62 -19.01
N ASN A 705 -14.60 -5.42 -18.99
CA ASN A 705 -16.01 -5.19 -18.66
C ASN A 705 -16.42 -5.64 -17.25
N LEU A 706 -15.53 -5.49 -16.25
CA LEU A 706 -15.84 -5.81 -14.86
C LEU A 706 -17.14 -5.13 -14.41
N GLY A 707 -18.06 -5.91 -13.86
CA GLY A 707 -19.26 -5.40 -13.22
C GLY A 707 -20.36 -4.89 -14.17
N LEU A 708 -20.12 -4.85 -15.48
CA LEU A 708 -21.07 -4.32 -16.46
C LEU A 708 -22.15 -5.36 -16.85
N PRO A 709 -23.42 -4.96 -17.02
CA PRO A 709 -24.46 -5.85 -17.53
C PRO A 709 -24.11 -6.46 -18.90
N GLY A 710 -24.28 -7.77 -19.05
CA GLY A 710 -24.00 -8.50 -20.29
C GLY A 710 -22.56 -9.02 -20.43
N ASN A 711 -21.69 -8.77 -19.45
CA ASN A 711 -20.26 -9.10 -19.48
C ASN A 711 -19.95 -10.61 -19.44
N TRP A 712 -20.93 -11.47 -19.14
CA TRP A 712 -20.76 -12.93 -19.24
C TRP A 712 -20.27 -13.37 -20.63
N ARG A 713 -20.60 -12.62 -21.68
CA ARG A 713 -20.13 -12.90 -23.05
C ARG A 713 -18.63 -12.67 -23.18
N THR A 714 -18.13 -11.55 -22.66
CA THR A 714 -16.70 -11.24 -22.60
C THR A 714 -15.95 -12.29 -21.79
N MET A 715 -16.53 -12.76 -20.69
CA MET A 715 -15.96 -13.85 -19.89
C MET A 715 -15.89 -15.17 -20.66
N LEU A 716 -16.94 -15.53 -21.40
CA LEU A 716 -16.93 -16.74 -22.23
C LEU A 716 -15.89 -16.65 -23.34
N GLU A 717 -15.75 -15.49 -23.99
CA GLU A 717 -14.71 -15.27 -25.01
C GLU A 717 -13.30 -15.27 -24.40
N THR A 718 -13.15 -14.81 -23.16
CA THR A 718 -11.89 -14.93 -22.40
C THR A 718 -11.55 -16.40 -22.17
N MET A 719 -12.51 -17.21 -21.70
CA MET A 719 -12.33 -18.65 -21.51
C MET A 719 -11.90 -19.33 -22.81
N ARG A 720 -12.60 -19.06 -23.93
CA ARG A 720 -12.25 -19.59 -25.26
C ARG A 720 -10.87 -19.15 -25.75
N THR A 721 -10.38 -17.99 -25.34
CA THR A 721 -9.03 -17.51 -25.69
C THR A 721 -7.96 -18.40 -25.08
N PHE A 722 -8.28 -19.08 -23.98
CA PHE A 722 -7.39 -19.97 -23.25
C PHE A 722 -7.65 -21.45 -23.54
N ASP A 723 -8.37 -21.81 -24.61
CA ASP A 723 -8.56 -23.21 -25.00
C ASP A 723 -7.20 -23.91 -25.17
N GLY A 724 -6.89 -24.85 -24.28
CA GLY A 724 -5.61 -25.54 -24.20
C GLY A 724 -4.44 -24.78 -23.55
N ILE A 725 -4.68 -23.61 -22.95
CA ILE A 725 -3.66 -22.76 -22.30
C ILE A 725 -4.03 -22.54 -20.82
N PRO A 726 -3.20 -22.94 -19.84
CA PRO A 726 -3.52 -22.75 -18.43
C PRO A 726 -3.65 -21.28 -18.01
N ALA A 727 -4.74 -20.94 -17.32
CA ALA A 727 -4.97 -19.62 -16.74
C ALA A 727 -5.78 -19.69 -15.43
N HIS A 728 -5.63 -18.68 -14.58
CA HIS A 728 -6.45 -18.51 -13.38
C HIS A 728 -7.36 -17.28 -13.51
N LEU A 729 -8.67 -17.50 -13.41
CA LEU A 729 -9.69 -16.47 -13.59
C LEU A 729 -10.09 -15.86 -12.25
N ALA A 730 -9.81 -14.57 -12.09
CA ALA A 730 -10.09 -13.84 -10.88
C ALA A 730 -11.58 -13.51 -10.70
N HIS A 731 -12.06 -13.58 -9.46
CA HIS A 731 -13.31 -13.00 -8.97
C HIS A 731 -14.47 -13.07 -9.98
N VAL A 732 -14.72 -14.27 -10.52
CA VAL A 732 -15.58 -14.51 -11.70
C VAL A 732 -17.03 -14.09 -11.50
N GLN A 733 -17.49 -13.96 -10.25
CA GLN A 733 -18.80 -13.45 -9.90
C GLN A 733 -19.06 -12.09 -10.58
N PHE A 734 -18.06 -11.19 -10.63
CA PHE A 734 -18.19 -9.87 -11.24
C PHE A 734 -18.19 -9.88 -12.78
N HIS A 735 -17.92 -11.02 -13.41
CA HIS A 735 -17.87 -11.21 -14.86
C HIS A 735 -19.00 -12.13 -15.39
N SER A 736 -20.05 -12.33 -14.60
CA SER A 736 -21.09 -13.33 -14.87
C SER A 736 -22.50 -12.73 -14.95
N TYR A 737 -22.62 -11.51 -15.46
CA TYR A 737 -23.88 -10.77 -15.47
C TYR A 737 -24.56 -10.82 -16.82
N THR A 738 -25.82 -11.26 -16.87
CA THR A 738 -26.69 -11.04 -18.03
C THR A 738 -27.21 -9.60 -18.07
N GLY A 739 -28.00 -9.29 -19.10
CA GLY A 739 -28.55 -7.97 -19.35
C GLY A 739 -27.76 -7.16 -20.37
N GLY A 740 -28.09 -5.87 -20.44
CA GLY A 740 -27.54 -4.90 -21.37
C GLY A 740 -28.51 -3.77 -21.67
N GLN A 741 -28.15 -2.86 -22.59
CA GLN A 741 -29.03 -1.80 -23.13
C GLN A 741 -29.65 -0.86 -22.06
N LEU A 742 -28.99 -0.70 -20.91
CA LEU A 742 -29.45 0.12 -19.78
C LEU A 742 -30.82 -0.33 -19.21
N ASP A 743 -31.23 -1.58 -19.45
CA ASP A 743 -32.44 -2.17 -18.86
C ASP A 743 -32.11 -3.00 -17.61
N PRO A 744 -32.35 -2.48 -16.39
CA PRO A 744 -32.06 -3.19 -15.15
C PRO A 744 -32.91 -4.46 -14.97
N ASP A 745 -34.06 -4.58 -15.63
CA ASP A 745 -34.89 -5.79 -15.54
C ASP A 745 -34.27 -6.97 -16.30
N THR A 746 -33.34 -6.71 -17.22
CA THR A 746 -32.58 -7.75 -17.91
C THR A 746 -31.38 -8.27 -17.12
N PHE A 747 -31.01 -7.61 -16.01
CA PHE A 747 -29.90 -8.03 -15.17
C PHE A 747 -30.20 -9.36 -14.45
N GLY A 748 -29.22 -10.26 -14.46
CA GLY A 748 -29.35 -11.59 -13.86
C GLY A 748 -28.06 -12.41 -13.95
N SER A 749 -28.20 -13.73 -13.73
CA SER A 749 -27.08 -14.67 -13.77
C SER A 749 -26.75 -15.13 -15.18
N GLY A 750 -25.47 -15.07 -15.56
CA GLY A 750 -24.89 -15.66 -16.77
C GLY A 750 -23.98 -16.86 -16.48
N VAL A 751 -24.09 -17.46 -15.29
CA VAL A 751 -23.18 -18.53 -14.82
C VAL A 751 -23.34 -19.82 -15.62
N ALA A 752 -24.56 -20.23 -15.95
CA ALA A 752 -24.83 -21.52 -16.63
C ALA A 752 -23.95 -21.79 -17.87
N PRO A 753 -23.89 -20.92 -18.90
CA PRO A 753 -23.02 -21.16 -20.07
C PRO A 753 -21.52 -21.12 -19.73
N LEU A 754 -21.12 -20.34 -18.72
CA LEU A 754 -19.72 -20.24 -18.29
C LEU A 754 -19.27 -21.52 -17.57
N VAL A 755 -20.10 -22.05 -16.68
CA VAL A 755 -19.86 -23.30 -15.96
C VAL A 755 -19.90 -24.51 -16.89
N GLU A 756 -20.80 -24.52 -17.87
CA GLU A 756 -20.82 -25.57 -18.90
C GLU A 756 -19.48 -25.65 -19.63
N TRP A 757 -18.95 -24.51 -20.09
CA TRP A 757 -17.63 -24.47 -20.72
C TRP A 757 -16.53 -24.87 -19.73
N PHE A 758 -16.51 -24.29 -18.53
CA PHE A 758 -15.48 -24.54 -17.52
C PHE A 758 -15.40 -26.01 -17.10
N ASN A 759 -16.54 -26.69 -16.94
CA ASN A 759 -16.57 -28.11 -16.58
C ASN A 759 -16.11 -29.02 -17.74
N ALA A 760 -16.16 -28.54 -18.99
CA ALA A 760 -15.75 -29.30 -20.17
C ALA A 760 -14.25 -29.15 -20.52
N HIS A 761 -13.53 -28.21 -19.90
CA HIS A 761 -12.14 -27.85 -20.22
C HIS A 761 -11.33 -27.75 -18.92
N ASP A 762 -10.19 -28.41 -18.80
CA ASP A 762 -9.48 -28.61 -17.52
C ASP A 762 -8.34 -27.61 -17.23
N GLU A 763 -7.96 -26.81 -18.22
CA GLU A 763 -6.84 -25.87 -18.16
C GLU A 763 -7.10 -24.65 -17.28
N LEU A 764 -8.37 -24.33 -16.98
CA LEU A 764 -8.72 -23.15 -16.20
C LEU A 764 -8.93 -23.47 -14.72
N SER A 765 -8.47 -22.57 -13.87
CA SER A 765 -8.91 -22.47 -12.47
C SER A 765 -9.54 -21.10 -12.23
N LEU A 766 -10.29 -20.94 -11.13
CA LEU A 766 -10.92 -19.68 -10.80
C LEU A 766 -10.98 -19.40 -9.30
N ASP A 767 -11.11 -18.13 -8.95
CA ASP A 767 -11.62 -17.68 -7.66
C ASP A 767 -12.94 -16.91 -7.86
N VAL A 768 -13.86 -17.00 -6.90
CA VAL A 768 -15.25 -16.55 -7.14
C VAL A 768 -15.44 -15.05 -6.91
N GLY A 769 -14.82 -14.46 -5.89
CA GLY A 769 -15.04 -13.06 -5.53
C GLY A 769 -16.44 -12.82 -4.95
N GLN A 770 -16.83 -13.61 -3.95
CA GLN A 770 -18.18 -13.55 -3.39
C GLN A 770 -18.52 -12.16 -2.80
N VAL A 771 -19.66 -11.62 -3.22
CA VAL A 771 -20.29 -10.46 -2.57
C VAL A 771 -21.05 -10.89 -1.31
N LEU A 772 -20.81 -10.23 -0.18
CA LEU A 772 -21.62 -10.36 1.04
C LEU A 772 -22.14 -8.99 1.47
N PHE A 773 -23.34 -8.97 2.04
CA PHE A 773 -24.02 -7.71 2.38
C PHE A 773 -23.29 -6.97 3.50
N GLY A 774 -23.15 -5.65 3.33
CA GLY A 774 -22.42 -4.79 4.25
C GLY A 774 -21.66 -3.67 3.52
N SER A 775 -21.15 -2.72 4.30
CA SER A 775 -20.28 -1.66 3.78
C SER A 775 -18.81 -2.08 3.85
N THR A 776 -18.10 -1.89 2.75
CA THR A 776 -16.68 -2.22 2.53
C THR A 776 -16.04 -1.16 1.61
N VAL A 777 -14.82 -1.42 1.13
CA VAL A 777 -14.12 -0.62 0.12
C VAL A 777 -13.92 -1.50 -1.11
N ALA A 778 -14.14 -0.94 -2.30
CA ALA A 778 -13.70 -1.53 -3.55
C ALA A 778 -12.39 -0.89 -3.99
N MET A 779 -11.43 -1.70 -4.44
CA MET A 779 -10.14 -1.30 -4.97
C MET A 779 -9.71 -2.24 -6.10
N THR A 780 -9.31 -1.66 -7.23
CA THR A 780 -9.01 -2.42 -8.46
C THR A 780 -7.90 -1.74 -9.26
N GLY A 781 -7.18 -2.52 -10.09
CA GLY A 781 -6.30 -1.98 -11.14
C GLY A 781 -7.08 -1.42 -12.35
N ASP A 782 -8.40 -1.61 -12.39
CA ASP A 782 -9.28 -1.05 -13.42
C ASP A 782 -9.87 0.29 -12.98
N SER A 783 -9.15 1.38 -13.26
CA SER A 783 -9.61 2.74 -12.96
C SER A 783 -10.95 3.10 -13.63
N ALA A 784 -11.23 2.54 -14.80
CA ALA A 784 -12.48 2.81 -15.52
C ALA A 784 -13.68 2.19 -14.80
N ALA A 785 -13.55 0.95 -14.32
CA ALA A 785 -14.58 0.31 -13.51
C ALA A 785 -14.85 1.09 -12.21
N ALA A 786 -13.81 1.54 -11.52
CA ALA A 786 -13.95 2.32 -10.29
C ALA A 786 -14.65 3.67 -10.54
N GLU A 787 -14.25 4.40 -11.59
CA GLU A 787 -14.87 5.66 -11.98
C GLU A 787 -16.35 5.48 -12.33
N HIS A 788 -16.69 4.44 -13.10
CA HIS A 788 -18.07 4.14 -13.46
C HIS A 788 -18.96 3.89 -12.24
N VAL A 789 -18.50 3.07 -11.28
CA VAL A 789 -19.24 2.79 -10.05
C VAL A 789 -19.36 4.05 -9.19
N ALA A 790 -18.29 4.83 -9.08
CA ALA A 790 -18.30 6.07 -8.31
C ALA A 790 -19.27 7.10 -8.88
N HIS A 791 -19.32 7.25 -10.21
CA HIS A 791 -20.26 8.11 -10.90
C HIS A 791 -21.71 7.64 -10.70
N ALA A 792 -21.98 6.35 -10.87
CA ALA A 792 -23.32 5.78 -10.72
C ALA A 792 -23.88 5.89 -9.28
N THR A 793 -23.00 5.90 -8.27
CA THR A 793 -23.39 5.90 -6.85
C THR A 793 -23.20 7.26 -6.15
N GLY A 794 -22.46 8.19 -6.76
CA GLY A 794 -22.16 9.50 -6.19
C GLY A 794 -21.17 9.49 -5.03
N VAL A 795 -20.48 8.37 -4.79
CA VAL A 795 -19.49 8.24 -3.70
C VAL A 795 -18.18 8.95 -4.03
N PRO A 796 -17.35 9.32 -3.03
CA PRO A 796 -15.97 9.71 -3.27
C PRO A 796 -15.18 8.56 -3.90
N TRP A 797 -14.22 8.87 -4.77
CA TRP A 797 -13.32 7.86 -5.34
C TRP A 797 -11.93 8.42 -5.54
N MET A 798 -10.92 7.57 -5.36
CA MET A 798 -9.56 7.84 -5.74
C MET A 798 -9.24 7.16 -7.08
N SER A 799 -8.49 7.84 -7.94
CA SER A 799 -7.62 7.21 -8.94
C SER A 799 -6.20 7.73 -8.87
N HIS A 800 -5.22 6.85 -9.12
CA HIS A 800 -3.83 7.22 -9.30
C HIS A 800 -3.24 6.49 -10.51
N ASP A 801 -2.82 7.24 -11.52
CA ASP A 801 -2.18 6.70 -12.73
C ASP A 801 -0.66 6.62 -12.55
N LEU A 802 -0.05 5.46 -12.81
CA LEU A 802 1.40 5.28 -12.75
C LEU A 802 2.03 5.43 -14.14
N SER A 803 3.26 5.96 -14.16
CA SER A 803 4.05 6.09 -15.38
C SER A 803 4.40 4.73 -15.98
N LEU A 804 4.22 4.61 -17.30
CA LEU A 804 4.49 3.40 -18.09
C LEU A 804 3.65 2.16 -17.73
N GLU A 805 2.81 2.25 -16.70
CA GLU A 805 2.00 1.15 -16.15
C GLU A 805 0.50 1.52 -16.14
N GLY A 806 -0.32 0.65 -15.55
CA GLY A 806 -1.71 0.91 -15.26
C GLY A 806 -1.94 1.94 -14.13
N GLY A 807 -3.20 2.13 -13.77
CA GLY A 807 -3.60 2.90 -12.60
C GLY A 807 -4.29 2.03 -11.56
N CYS A 808 -4.80 2.66 -10.50
CA CYS A 808 -5.75 2.00 -9.62
C CYS A 808 -6.93 2.91 -9.30
N GLY A 809 -8.09 2.32 -9.05
CA GLY A 809 -9.28 3.00 -8.56
C GLY A 809 -9.74 2.47 -7.21
N VAL A 810 -10.14 3.35 -6.29
CA VAL A 810 -10.57 3.00 -4.93
C VAL A 810 -11.82 3.79 -4.53
N LEU A 811 -12.84 3.14 -3.98
CA LEU A 811 -14.08 3.79 -3.52
C LEU A 811 -14.77 3.00 -2.39
N PRO A 812 -15.54 3.66 -1.49
CA PRO A 812 -16.44 2.94 -0.58
C PRO A 812 -17.62 2.34 -1.34
N ILE A 813 -18.07 1.15 -0.91
CA ILE A 813 -19.27 0.50 -1.45
C ILE A 813 -20.10 -0.12 -0.33
N ALA A 814 -21.42 -0.19 -0.52
CA ALA A 814 -22.33 -0.83 0.42
C ALA A 814 -23.31 -1.76 -0.29
N TYR A 815 -23.11 -3.07 -0.12
CA TYR A 815 -24.00 -4.10 -0.64
C TYR A 815 -25.22 -4.25 0.27
N ARG A 816 -26.42 -4.27 -0.32
CA ARG A 816 -27.71 -4.18 0.40
C ARG A 816 -28.65 -5.30 -0.05
N GLU A 817 -29.20 -6.06 0.89
CA GLU A 817 -30.08 -7.23 0.62
C GLU A 817 -31.29 -6.88 -0.28
N ARG A 818 -31.84 -5.68 -0.12
CA ARG A 818 -33.03 -5.21 -0.85
C ARG A 818 -32.69 -4.53 -2.18
N SER A 819 -31.41 -4.35 -2.53
CA SER A 819 -31.03 -3.86 -3.86
C SER A 819 -31.16 -5.00 -4.87
N LEU A 820 -31.82 -4.76 -6.00
CA LEU A 820 -31.94 -5.74 -7.08
C LEU A 820 -30.56 -6.21 -7.56
N VAL A 821 -29.65 -5.27 -7.83
CA VAL A 821 -28.30 -5.56 -8.32
C VAL A 821 -27.50 -6.33 -7.27
N HIS A 822 -27.44 -5.85 -6.03
CA HIS A 822 -26.63 -6.51 -4.99
C HIS A 822 -27.16 -7.91 -4.62
N ALA A 823 -28.48 -8.10 -4.65
CA ALA A 823 -29.09 -9.42 -4.44
C ALA A 823 -28.71 -10.41 -5.55
N TRP A 824 -28.65 -9.96 -6.80
CA TRP A 824 -28.13 -10.77 -7.90
C TRP A 824 -26.65 -11.08 -7.73
N GLN A 825 -25.83 -10.09 -7.38
CA GLN A 825 -24.39 -10.29 -7.17
C GLN A 825 -24.11 -11.35 -6.10
N TRP A 826 -24.81 -11.26 -4.97
CA TRP A 826 -24.74 -12.26 -3.90
C TRP A 826 -25.14 -13.67 -4.39
N ALA A 827 -26.23 -13.78 -5.15
CA ALA A 827 -26.73 -15.07 -5.63
C ALA A 827 -25.81 -15.72 -6.69
N ILE A 828 -25.21 -14.91 -7.57
CA ILE A 828 -24.33 -15.36 -8.66
C ILE A 828 -23.05 -16.01 -8.12
N GLY A 829 -22.46 -15.46 -7.06
CA GLY A 829 -21.27 -16.07 -6.45
C GLY A 829 -21.57 -17.46 -5.86
N LEU A 830 -22.70 -17.62 -5.19
CA LEU A 830 -23.14 -18.92 -4.66
C LEU A 830 -23.47 -19.91 -5.78
N GLU A 831 -24.05 -19.43 -6.88
CA GLU A 831 -24.32 -20.27 -8.06
C GLU A 831 -23.04 -20.87 -8.63
N TRP A 832 -21.96 -20.09 -8.77
CA TRP A 832 -20.65 -20.58 -9.20
C TRP A 832 -20.14 -21.73 -8.33
N PHE A 833 -20.05 -21.52 -7.01
CA PHE A 833 -19.56 -22.55 -6.09
C PHE A 833 -20.38 -23.83 -6.18
N LEU A 834 -21.70 -23.71 -6.27
CA LEU A 834 -22.59 -24.87 -6.17
C LEU A 834 -22.77 -25.62 -7.50
N THR A 835 -22.42 -25.02 -8.64
CA THR A 835 -22.62 -25.63 -9.98
C THR A 835 -21.33 -26.08 -10.67
N ALA A 836 -20.19 -25.50 -10.35
CA ALA A 836 -18.91 -26.01 -10.83
C ALA A 836 -18.59 -27.37 -10.19
N SER A 837 -18.19 -28.33 -11.02
CA SER A 837 -18.14 -29.75 -10.63
C SER A 837 -16.85 -30.15 -9.92
N ASP A 838 -15.72 -29.56 -10.29
CA ASP A 838 -14.42 -29.87 -9.68
C ASP A 838 -14.01 -28.78 -8.67
N PRO A 839 -14.10 -29.04 -7.35
CA PRO A 839 -13.67 -28.08 -6.33
C PRO A 839 -12.15 -27.85 -6.36
N TRP A 840 -11.36 -28.74 -6.97
CA TRP A 840 -9.91 -28.57 -7.05
C TRP A 840 -9.46 -27.45 -7.99
N ARG A 841 -10.37 -26.91 -8.78
CA ARG A 841 -10.13 -25.80 -9.70
C ARG A 841 -10.75 -24.48 -9.21
N ILE A 842 -11.25 -24.45 -7.97
CA ILE A 842 -11.94 -23.31 -7.36
C ILE A 842 -11.24 -22.89 -6.07
N ALA A 843 -10.99 -21.60 -5.93
CA ALA A 843 -10.57 -20.97 -4.68
C ALA A 843 -11.71 -20.14 -4.07
N LEU A 844 -11.91 -20.27 -2.76
CA LEU A 844 -12.81 -19.40 -2.00
C LEU A 844 -12.17 -18.03 -1.85
N SER A 845 -12.83 -17.01 -2.39
CA SER A 845 -12.40 -15.61 -2.27
C SER A 845 -13.61 -14.69 -2.12
N THR A 846 -13.36 -13.52 -1.55
CA THR A 846 -14.29 -12.37 -1.56
C THR A 846 -13.67 -11.19 -2.31
N ASP A 847 -12.57 -11.43 -3.04
CA ASP A 847 -11.74 -10.40 -3.65
C ASP A 847 -11.44 -9.28 -2.62
N HIS A 848 -11.00 -9.68 -1.42
CA HIS A 848 -11.03 -8.78 -0.27
C HIS A 848 -10.31 -7.46 -0.57
N PRO A 849 -10.91 -6.29 -0.33
CA PRO A 849 -12.23 -6.05 0.30
C PRO A 849 -13.42 -5.85 -0.66
N ASN A 850 -13.24 -6.00 -1.98
CA ASN A 850 -14.21 -5.66 -3.04
C ASN A 850 -15.59 -6.31 -2.85
N GLY A 851 -15.65 -7.64 -2.71
CA GLY A 851 -16.89 -8.37 -2.52
C GLY A 851 -17.32 -8.41 -1.06
N ALA A 852 -16.37 -8.64 -0.16
CA ALA A 852 -16.55 -8.58 1.28
C ALA A 852 -15.20 -8.58 2.02
N HIS A 853 -15.23 -8.23 3.31
CA HIS A 853 -14.10 -8.41 4.20
C HIS A 853 -13.76 -9.91 4.37
N PHE A 854 -12.48 -10.30 4.38
CA PHE A 854 -12.06 -11.71 4.48
C PHE A 854 -12.53 -12.41 5.78
N THR A 855 -12.79 -11.65 6.84
CA THR A 855 -13.40 -12.18 8.08
C THR A 855 -14.81 -12.73 7.89
N ALA A 856 -15.40 -12.55 6.71
CA ALA A 856 -16.69 -13.12 6.34
C ALA A 856 -16.59 -14.51 5.69
N TYR A 857 -15.39 -15.08 5.49
CA TYR A 857 -15.22 -16.46 4.99
C TYR A 857 -16.01 -17.51 5.78
N PRO A 858 -16.09 -17.48 7.13
CA PRO A 858 -16.92 -18.43 7.87
C PRO A 858 -18.41 -18.36 7.51
N LEU A 859 -18.94 -17.15 7.28
CA LEU A 859 -20.31 -16.97 6.84
C LEU A 859 -20.52 -17.56 5.44
N LEU A 860 -19.56 -17.37 4.53
CA LEU A 860 -19.60 -17.96 3.19
C LEU A 860 -19.55 -19.50 3.26
N MET A 861 -18.66 -20.07 4.08
CA MET A 861 -18.58 -21.52 4.30
C MET A 861 -19.92 -22.10 4.79
N ARG A 862 -20.63 -21.38 5.68
CA ARG A 862 -21.99 -21.76 6.08
C ARG A 862 -23.01 -21.67 4.95
N LEU A 863 -23.00 -20.59 4.15
CA LEU A 863 -23.88 -20.47 2.99
C LEU A 863 -23.69 -21.63 1.99
N LEU A 864 -22.48 -22.16 1.86
CA LEU A 864 -22.16 -23.29 0.99
C LEU A 864 -22.51 -24.65 1.62
N GLY A 865 -22.25 -24.84 2.92
CA GLY A 865 -22.43 -26.11 3.62
C GLY A 865 -23.78 -26.32 4.31
N ASP A 866 -24.66 -25.31 4.37
CA ASP A 866 -25.98 -25.37 5.02
C ASP A 866 -27.05 -24.79 4.09
N GLU A 867 -27.78 -25.67 3.39
CA GLU A 867 -28.82 -25.31 2.42
C GLU A 867 -30.02 -24.65 3.12
N ALA A 868 -30.37 -25.08 4.33
CA ALA A 868 -31.49 -24.51 5.06
C ALA A 868 -31.19 -23.04 5.42
N PHE A 869 -29.99 -22.76 5.95
CA PHE A 869 -29.54 -21.39 6.21
C PHE A 869 -29.44 -20.55 4.94
N ARG A 870 -28.91 -21.13 3.85
CA ARG A 870 -28.86 -20.45 2.54
C ARG A 870 -30.27 -20.10 2.05
N ARG A 871 -31.25 -20.99 2.20
CA ARG A 871 -32.65 -20.74 1.82
C ARG A 871 -33.27 -19.64 2.67
N GLU A 872 -32.98 -19.58 3.97
CA GLU A 872 -33.41 -18.48 4.84
C GLU A 872 -32.81 -17.14 4.42
N ALA A 873 -31.51 -17.11 4.09
CA ALA A 873 -30.84 -15.92 3.56
C ALA A 873 -31.46 -15.50 2.21
N PHE A 874 -31.67 -16.44 1.30
CA PHE A 874 -32.34 -16.22 0.02
C PHE A 874 -33.76 -15.67 0.19
N ALA A 875 -34.50 -16.08 1.23
CA ALA A 875 -35.83 -15.55 1.49
C ALA A 875 -35.83 -14.04 1.85
N ARG A 876 -34.71 -13.46 2.29
CA ARG A 876 -34.61 -12.04 2.66
C ARG A 876 -34.25 -11.11 1.51
N ILE A 877 -33.66 -11.61 0.43
CA ILE A 877 -33.17 -10.77 -0.67
C ILE A 877 -34.32 -10.22 -1.55
N HIS A 878 -33.97 -9.38 -2.53
CA HIS A 878 -34.91 -8.72 -3.44
C HIS A 878 -35.91 -9.70 -4.12
N PRO A 879 -37.22 -9.41 -4.16
CA PRO A 879 -38.25 -10.33 -4.67
C PRO A 879 -38.05 -10.82 -6.10
N THR A 880 -37.55 -9.97 -7.00
CA THR A 880 -37.30 -10.34 -8.40
C THR A 880 -36.21 -11.42 -8.51
N VAL A 881 -35.15 -11.31 -7.70
CA VAL A 881 -34.06 -12.29 -7.65
C VAL A 881 -34.58 -13.62 -7.11
N ARG A 882 -35.43 -13.57 -6.07
CA ARG A 882 -36.05 -14.78 -5.52
C ARG A 882 -36.88 -15.57 -6.54
N LYS A 883 -37.53 -14.87 -7.48
CA LYS A 883 -38.35 -15.48 -8.52
C LYS A 883 -37.54 -16.02 -9.71
N ARG A 884 -36.38 -15.42 -10.00
CA ARG A 884 -35.64 -15.64 -11.27
C ARG A 884 -34.29 -16.31 -11.11
N SER A 885 -33.69 -16.27 -9.92
CA SER A 885 -32.36 -16.83 -9.70
C SER A 885 -32.38 -18.35 -9.71
N PRO A 886 -31.48 -19.01 -10.47
CA PRO A 886 -31.32 -20.47 -10.44
C PRO A 886 -31.01 -21.01 -9.03
N LEU A 887 -30.38 -20.19 -8.18
CA LEU A 887 -30.00 -20.54 -6.81
C LEU A 887 -31.17 -21.07 -5.97
N ALA A 888 -32.41 -20.63 -6.23
CA ALA A 888 -33.61 -21.12 -5.54
C ALA A 888 -33.79 -22.64 -5.61
N GLY A 889 -33.34 -23.25 -6.72
CA GLY A 889 -33.46 -24.69 -7.00
C GLY A 889 -32.25 -25.52 -6.57
N ILE A 890 -31.12 -24.90 -6.19
CA ILE A 890 -29.87 -25.62 -5.93
C ILE A 890 -29.82 -26.13 -4.49
N ARG A 891 -29.84 -27.46 -4.33
CA ARG A 891 -29.85 -28.15 -3.03
C ARG A 891 -28.48 -28.70 -2.58
N ARG A 892 -27.43 -28.59 -3.41
CA ARG A 892 -26.07 -29.04 -3.05
C ARG A 892 -25.59 -28.37 -1.77
N GLU A 893 -24.87 -29.12 -0.95
CA GLU A 893 -24.13 -28.65 0.22
C GLU A 893 -22.66 -29.06 0.08
N TYR A 894 -21.76 -28.17 0.47
CA TYR A 894 -20.33 -28.49 0.58
C TYR A 894 -20.06 -29.28 1.86
N SER A 895 -19.34 -30.39 1.72
CA SER A 895 -18.78 -31.14 2.86
C SER A 895 -17.60 -30.40 3.52
N LEU A 896 -17.21 -30.78 4.73
CA LEU A 896 -15.97 -30.28 5.36
C LEU A 896 -14.73 -30.56 4.51
N GLN A 897 -14.72 -31.68 3.77
CA GLN A 897 -13.65 -32.04 2.86
C GLN A 897 -13.59 -31.09 1.66
N GLU A 898 -14.72 -30.81 1.00
CA GLU A 898 -14.77 -29.85 -0.10
C GLU A 898 -14.45 -28.43 0.36
N LEU A 899 -14.91 -28.03 1.56
CA LEU A 899 -14.51 -26.76 2.15
C LEU A 899 -13.00 -26.71 2.37
N CYS A 900 -12.39 -27.80 2.86
CA CYS A 900 -10.93 -27.91 2.98
C CYS A 900 -10.23 -27.78 1.61
N ILE A 901 -10.79 -28.38 0.55
CA ILE A 901 -10.26 -28.24 -0.82
C ILE A 901 -10.20 -26.76 -1.23
N ILE A 902 -11.34 -26.06 -1.26
CA ILE A 902 -11.43 -24.72 -1.87
C ILE A 902 -10.72 -23.61 -1.09
N THR A 903 -10.24 -23.88 0.13
CA THR A 903 -9.63 -22.87 1.02
C THR A 903 -8.19 -23.20 1.42
N ARG A 904 -7.73 -24.44 1.16
CA ARG A 904 -6.39 -24.94 1.52
C ARG A 904 -5.76 -25.61 0.31
N ALA A 905 -6.27 -26.78 -0.06
CA ALA A 905 -5.58 -27.67 -0.98
C ALA A 905 -5.58 -27.16 -2.43
N ALA A 906 -6.74 -26.73 -2.94
CA ALA A 906 -6.85 -26.17 -4.29
C ALA A 906 -6.09 -24.83 -4.42
N PRO A 907 -6.27 -23.85 -3.51
CA PRO A 907 -5.43 -22.66 -3.48
C PRO A 907 -3.92 -22.95 -3.50
N ALA A 908 -3.42 -23.82 -2.61
CA ALA A 908 -2.00 -24.15 -2.56
C ALA A 908 -1.50 -24.79 -3.86
N ARG A 909 -2.29 -25.69 -4.46
CA ARG A 909 -1.97 -26.32 -5.75
C ARG A 909 -1.93 -25.30 -6.88
N ILE A 910 -2.94 -24.44 -6.98
CA ILE A 910 -3.05 -23.40 -8.00
C ILE A 910 -1.89 -22.39 -7.89
N ALA A 911 -1.43 -22.08 -6.68
CA ALA A 911 -0.28 -21.20 -6.46
C ALA A 911 1.09 -21.88 -6.62
N GLY A 912 1.15 -23.20 -6.84
CA GLY A 912 2.42 -23.92 -6.93
C GLY A 912 3.17 -24.00 -5.59
N LEU A 913 2.46 -24.25 -4.49
CA LEU A 913 3.01 -24.32 -3.13
C LEU A 913 3.06 -25.78 -2.62
N PRO A 914 4.12 -26.56 -2.95
CA PRO A 914 4.14 -28.00 -2.73
C PRO A 914 4.22 -28.42 -1.26
N HIS A 915 4.52 -27.51 -0.34
CA HIS A 915 4.61 -27.79 1.10
C HIS A 915 3.43 -27.21 1.89
N LYS A 916 2.39 -26.73 1.21
CA LYS A 916 1.22 -26.07 1.81
C LYS A 916 -0.08 -26.70 1.37
N GLY A 917 -1.14 -26.43 2.12
CA GLY A 917 -2.49 -26.91 1.80
C GLY A 917 -2.72 -28.40 2.05
N HIS A 918 -1.78 -29.09 2.72
CA HIS A 918 -1.89 -30.49 3.09
C HIS A 918 -1.18 -30.78 4.43
N LEU A 919 -1.47 -31.94 5.03
CA LEU A 919 -0.93 -32.41 6.31
C LEU A 919 -0.04 -33.67 6.19
N GLY A 920 0.29 -34.08 4.96
CA GLY A 920 1.27 -35.14 4.68
C GLY A 920 2.70 -34.81 5.12
N VAL A 921 3.54 -35.84 5.22
CA VAL A 921 4.96 -35.73 5.58
C VAL A 921 5.69 -34.77 4.63
N GLY A 922 6.49 -33.86 5.19
CA GLY A 922 7.24 -32.85 4.44
C GLY A 922 6.53 -31.50 4.30
N ALA A 923 5.23 -31.43 4.55
CA ALA A 923 4.51 -30.15 4.65
C ALA A 923 5.11 -29.25 5.73
N ASP A 924 4.97 -27.94 5.53
CA ASP A 924 5.14 -26.99 6.62
C ASP A 924 4.08 -27.28 7.70
N ALA A 925 4.45 -27.16 8.98
CA ALA A 925 3.53 -27.36 10.10
C ALA A 925 2.59 -26.16 10.29
N ASP A 926 1.84 -25.83 9.24
CA ASP A 926 0.78 -24.85 9.18
C ASP A 926 -0.55 -25.59 9.38
N ILE A 927 -1.12 -25.53 10.60
CA ILE A 927 -2.22 -26.40 11.04
C ILE A 927 -3.32 -25.57 11.69
N ALA A 928 -4.58 -25.78 11.31
CA ALA A 928 -5.75 -25.21 11.96
C ALA A 928 -6.60 -26.30 12.63
N ILE A 929 -6.92 -26.10 13.91
CA ILE A 929 -7.71 -27.03 14.72
C ILE A 929 -9.02 -26.35 15.10
N TYR A 930 -10.15 -26.99 14.83
CA TYR A 930 -11.49 -26.45 15.01
C TYR A 930 -12.31 -27.29 16.01
N ARG A 931 -13.14 -26.62 16.80
CA ARG A 931 -14.18 -27.29 17.60
C ARG A 931 -15.35 -27.61 16.67
N PRO A 932 -15.80 -28.87 16.56
CA PRO A 932 -16.97 -29.20 15.75
C PRO A 932 -18.19 -28.39 16.20
N ASN A 933 -18.90 -27.81 15.24
CA ASN A 933 -20.15 -27.10 15.48
C ASN A 933 -21.04 -27.25 14.23
N GLY A 934 -22.33 -27.50 14.41
CA GLY A 934 -23.29 -27.57 13.30
C GLY A 934 -23.47 -26.22 12.60
N ASP A 935 -23.24 -25.11 13.31
CA ASP A 935 -23.09 -23.79 12.70
C ASP A 935 -21.66 -23.62 12.18
N LEU A 936 -21.46 -23.89 10.88
CA LEU A 936 -20.14 -23.76 10.24
C LEU A 936 -19.54 -22.36 10.37
N SER A 937 -20.37 -21.31 10.44
CA SER A 937 -19.86 -19.96 10.65
C SER A 937 -19.22 -19.80 12.02
N GLN A 938 -19.78 -20.41 13.06
CA GLN A 938 -19.17 -20.41 14.39
C GLN A 938 -17.93 -21.30 14.45
N MET A 939 -17.96 -22.46 13.80
CA MET A 939 -16.83 -23.38 13.72
C MET A 939 -15.59 -22.69 13.15
N PHE A 940 -15.72 -22.05 11.98
CA PHE A 940 -14.59 -21.47 11.27
C PHE A 940 -14.19 -20.06 11.71
N ALA A 941 -15.07 -19.31 12.39
CA ALA A 941 -14.75 -17.95 12.86
C ALA A 941 -13.78 -17.91 14.04
N MET A 942 -13.67 -19.01 14.79
CA MET A 942 -12.82 -19.07 15.99
C MET A 942 -12.21 -20.47 16.15
N PRO A 943 -11.14 -20.79 15.38
CA PRO A 943 -10.36 -22.00 15.57
C PRO A 943 -9.99 -22.20 17.05
N ALA A 944 -9.95 -23.46 17.48
CA ALA A 944 -9.42 -23.80 18.79
C ALA A 944 -7.95 -23.41 18.90
N ARG A 945 -7.14 -23.79 17.90
CA ARG A 945 -5.71 -23.50 17.82
C ARG A 945 -5.28 -23.34 16.36
N VAL A 946 -4.30 -22.48 16.12
CA VAL A 946 -3.66 -22.30 14.83
C VAL A 946 -2.16 -22.32 15.02
N TYR A 947 -1.48 -23.16 14.24
CA TYR A 947 -0.04 -23.29 14.21
C TYR A 947 0.51 -22.74 12.90
N LYS A 948 1.59 -21.97 12.98
CA LYS A 948 2.38 -21.51 11.82
C LYS A 948 3.79 -22.03 11.99
N ALA A 949 4.29 -22.82 11.04
CA ALA A 949 5.60 -23.45 11.10
C ALA A 949 5.87 -24.12 12.47
N GLY A 950 4.86 -24.78 13.02
CA GLY A 950 4.93 -25.46 14.33
C GLY A 950 4.77 -24.56 15.56
N VAL A 951 4.63 -23.25 15.40
CA VAL A 951 4.44 -22.30 16.50
C VAL A 951 2.96 -22.06 16.72
N LEU A 952 2.47 -22.17 17.96
CA LEU A 952 1.09 -21.77 18.29
C LEU A 952 0.95 -20.25 18.16
N VAL A 953 0.23 -19.80 17.13
CA VAL A 953 0.06 -18.37 16.81
C VAL A 953 -1.29 -17.82 17.21
N SER A 954 -2.33 -18.66 17.27
CA SER A 954 -3.67 -18.28 17.76
C SER A 954 -4.28 -19.40 18.59
N GLU A 955 -4.94 -19.06 19.69
CA GLU A 955 -5.71 -20.01 20.52
C GLU A 955 -6.97 -19.34 21.06
N GLY A 956 -8.14 -19.91 20.70
CA GLY A 956 -9.44 -19.36 21.07
C GLY A 956 -9.75 -18.01 20.41
N GLY A 957 -9.16 -17.72 19.24
CA GLY A 957 -9.29 -16.45 18.54
C GLY A 957 -8.29 -15.38 18.97
N ASP A 958 -7.60 -15.56 20.10
CA ASP A 958 -6.55 -14.66 20.57
C ASP A 958 -5.21 -14.99 19.91
N VAL A 959 -4.51 -13.97 19.42
CA VAL A 959 -3.12 -14.11 18.95
C VAL A 959 -2.20 -14.38 20.15
N ARG A 960 -1.40 -15.45 20.05
CA ARG A 960 -0.44 -15.89 21.08
C ARG A 960 1.00 -15.59 20.72
N ALA A 961 1.32 -15.59 19.42
CA ALA A 961 2.65 -15.28 18.90
C ALA A 961 2.53 -14.65 17.51
N THR A 962 3.48 -13.77 17.18
CA THR A 962 3.55 -13.06 15.89
C THR A 962 4.86 -13.33 15.17
N PRO A 963 5.22 -14.60 14.88
CA PRO A 963 6.45 -14.90 14.13
C PRO A 963 6.41 -14.24 12.75
N ARG A 964 7.57 -13.86 12.21
CA ARG A 964 7.66 -13.31 10.86
C ARG A 964 7.49 -14.44 9.84
N GLY A 965 6.43 -14.38 9.03
CA GLY A 965 6.25 -15.31 7.91
C GLY A 965 7.17 -14.99 6.74
N ARG A 966 7.37 -15.98 5.86
CA ARG A 966 8.23 -15.88 4.67
C ARG A 966 7.61 -14.98 3.61
N THR A 967 8.45 -14.27 2.87
CA THR A 967 8.05 -13.59 1.63
C THR A 967 8.33 -14.52 0.45
N LEU A 968 7.29 -14.91 -0.27
CA LEU A 968 7.30 -15.81 -1.41
C LEU A 968 7.54 -14.98 -2.68
N ALA A 969 8.68 -15.22 -3.33
CA ALA A 969 9.07 -14.61 -4.58
C ALA A 969 9.70 -15.67 -5.48
N VAL A 970 9.50 -15.59 -6.80
CA VAL A 970 10.12 -16.51 -7.74
C VAL A 970 11.61 -16.19 -7.85
N THR A 971 12.45 -17.21 -7.75
CA THR A 971 13.87 -17.11 -8.11
C THR A 971 14.03 -17.62 -9.53
N LEU A 972 14.30 -16.72 -10.47
CA LEU A 972 14.58 -17.06 -11.86
C LEU A 972 16.10 -17.11 -12.04
N ASP A 973 16.60 -18.16 -12.68
CA ASP A 973 18.01 -18.25 -13.03
C ASP A 973 18.36 -17.12 -14.01
N ARG A 974 19.40 -16.35 -13.68
CA ARG A 974 19.93 -15.30 -14.56
C ARG A 974 20.82 -15.97 -15.59
N GLU A 975 20.26 -16.40 -16.72
CA GLU A 975 21.05 -16.69 -17.92
C GLU A 975 21.50 -15.41 -18.64
#